data_AF-A0A6S6SIQ8-F1
#
_entry.id   AF-A0A6S6SIQ8-F1
#
_cell.length_a   1.000
_cell.length_b   1.000
_cell.length_c   1.000
_cell.angle_alpha   90.00
_cell.angle_beta   90.00
_cell.angle_gamma   90.00
#
_symmetry.space_group_name_H-M   'P 1'
#
loop_
_entity.id
_entity.type
_entity.pdbx_description
1 polymer ?
#
loop_
_entity_poly.entity_id
_entity_poly.type
_entity_poly.pdbx_seq_one_letter_code
_entity_poly.pdbx_strand_id
1 'polypeptide(L)'
;MKAKLHHFILLLCLVTSTLQAQILTEPFDNDLQIVKSHQFFTDGASDYFGIFDPTGVAHDFDGFPTPPGGVPNYTGNTGLYLIGEDLDGGPDPSTQTLTWSGLNINGFVGLELSVDLAADLGGFDVADQITFEANIDGAGFNVITQFNGSATNGVATDGTTNLSLAFQTITNTIAGTGNLLDLRLTVTATAGNEEFAIDNVLITGTPIVVCPHTIANISPRSGPVGTEVTIRGTGFTASSSVTFNGITASTVQFIDATTIIATVPAGPTTGAIVVTEATCDVTSGAGYTLLEQSGSCSAVLSGLIISEVFDNTSGSLGYIEIYNGTGATIDLTDYHIDRYGTLAAAASTHTYNFPATGVGSSIADGEVLVGRINSGGSGLEDFDFGLTVAGFNADDRLELIFTSTGTVVDDFEDAVVGAIGYLYRRSNTVTGPNPNFTASEWTTGTAGDASDLGFFNALGGSPTLSAQPTDVSGCAITLSVLATAGNGGALTYQWFFNESDGSTIGWTAVSGAAFPGTLVSGAATDALSITGNLSAYDNYQFYCQVTENGSCHILTEAAQFRLTTDRFFRSAGTGNWTNVNIWEMATSAAGPWSSTCMYPLFDNSDYIHIRSGDVVTVNQDIVVDHVVIEAGGTVSIRNSELFIINNGTGIDLNVEGTLIDNGNGNGNGINLTANSGTWILAPNGEIIKTGTSSVAQYRDSYEGGIANIPATADWRYRHNTNSGLVAVISVNMFYPNLYIESTNGGHNFTNASEVFRGINGFMTIKGNMYIGNTGTGAVQIFNNNINAGAIDVLGDLIIGGNGSVGISKFENNISGGVGTGIEVHGDLLLHTDGVLDFEDGTAATDGVVRLHGNWINLNTGNGFDEGQSTVEFVGTSNQTIDKATTSETFYNVVVNKASGTLQNNASNMVIENDMTFTNGIVLTTATSYLLFEPAATATNAFTFSHVDGPVIKETNLGSLTTFTYPTGDNGVYGAIGIETRFNLGVSYVAEYFSTGFGTYNVNGAELGHVSSLEYWMLDELVGGSVENLKVTLHWGAHSLISSPSAVRVAHFYTEAPSLVNQWEAEGASPVFTGTILSGTVTSDYVTSFSPFTLGDTLNLILLPLEMLRFEATKVDRTGLLEWEVANEQTGDRYCLERSADAQDFETLACFEATSNQAIALYRHIDESPFVGYNYYRIHQVDYTGASSYSITKALEFKNDHASILVYPNPAKGQLTLELPILMKGVYEVKVVDALGRILIASTIEEGQ
;
A
#
# COMPACT_ATOMS: atom_id res chain seq x y z
N MET A 1 13.15 -33.31 23.91
CA MET A 1 13.24 -34.70 24.42
C MET A 1 12.06 -35.55 23.89
N LYS A 2 11.87 -35.58 22.56
CA LYS A 2 10.88 -36.39 21.80
C LYS A 2 11.48 -36.83 20.45
N ALA A 3 12.75 -37.25 20.45
CA ALA A 3 13.51 -37.56 19.24
C ALA A 3 14.27 -38.91 19.32
N LYS A 4 13.79 -39.85 20.13
CA LYS A 4 14.39 -41.19 20.27
C LYS A 4 13.36 -42.32 20.24
N LEU A 5 12.41 -42.26 19.30
CA LEU A 5 11.53 -43.40 19.01
C LEU A 5 11.47 -43.79 17.53
N HIS A 6 12.09 -43.04 16.63
CA HIS A 6 12.09 -43.33 15.19
C HIS A 6 13.34 -44.10 14.69
N HIS A 7 14.31 -44.38 15.57
CA HIS A 7 15.53 -45.12 15.21
C HIS A 7 15.46 -46.63 15.52
N PHE A 8 14.30 -47.17 15.90
CA PHE A 8 14.14 -48.59 16.21
C PHE A 8 13.29 -49.39 15.20
N ILE A 9 12.83 -48.75 14.12
CA ILE A 9 12.00 -49.40 13.06
C ILE A 9 12.79 -49.59 11.75
N LEU A 10 14.02 -49.08 11.64
CA LEU A 10 14.78 -49.07 10.37
C LEU A 10 15.76 -50.23 10.15
N LEU A 11 15.71 -51.30 10.95
CA LEU A 11 16.62 -52.46 10.80
C LEU A 11 15.90 -53.79 10.52
N LEU A 12 14.67 -53.76 10.00
CA LEU A 12 13.93 -54.98 9.65
C LEU A 12 13.13 -54.83 8.36
N CYS A 13 13.77 -54.44 7.25
CA CYS A 13 13.16 -54.53 5.92
C CYS A 13 14.21 -54.69 4.80
N LEU A 14 15.16 -55.59 5.03
CA LEU A 14 15.93 -56.23 3.94
C LEU A 14 15.62 -57.73 3.96
N VAL A 15 14.34 -58.03 3.84
CA VAL A 15 13.83 -59.29 3.31
C VAL A 15 12.72 -58.89 2.36
N THR A 16 12.93 -59.06 1.06
CA THR A 16 11.90 -58.91 0.05
C THR A 16 10.85 -60.00 0.27
N SER A 17 9.85 -59.72 1.12
CA SER A 17 8.57 -60.43 1.12
C SER A 17 7.50 -59.40 0.80
N THR A 18 6.94 -59.47 -0.40
CA THR A 18 5.75 -58.73 -0.79
C THR A 18 4.63 -59.05 0.20
N LEU A 19 4.26 -58.10 1.07
CA LEU A 19 3.09 -58.28 1.94
C LEU A 19 1.84 -58.30 1.04
N GLN A 20 1.33 -59.48 0.74
CA GLN A 20 0.00 -59.65 0.16
C GLN A 20 -1.04 -59.39 1.26
N ALA A 21 -2.04 -58.57 0.98
CA ALA A 21 -3.20 -58.34 1.83
C ALA A 21 -4.24 -59.45 1.62
N GLN A 22 -4.94 -59.85 2.68
CA GLN A 22 -6.01 -60.87 2.62
C GLN A 22 -7.32 -60.26 2.11
N ILE A 23 -7.99 -60.97 1.20
CA ILE A 23 -9.20 -60.54 0.48
C ILE A 23 -10.40 -61.44 0.85
N LEU A 24 -10.19 -62.76 1.00
CA LEU A 24 -11.16 -63.73 1.52
C LEU A 24 -10.47 -64.61 2.56
N THR A 25 -11.18 -64.99 3.62
CA THR A 25 -10.77 -66.04 4.55
C THR A 25 -12.01 -66.84 4.95
N GLU A 26 -12.07 -68.10 4.55
CA GLU A 26 -13.15 -69.03 4.86
C GLU A 26 -12.57 -70.28 5.56
N PRO A 27 -12.62 -70.33 6.90
CA PRO A 27 -12.20 -71.49 7.68
C PRO A 27 -13.33 -72.53 7.88
N PHE A 28 -14.51 -72.34 7.28
CA PHE A 28 -15.69 -73.19 7.44
C PHE A 28 -16.20 -73.29 8.90
N ASP A 29 -16.07 -72.23 9.70
CA ASP A 29 -16.72 -72.13 11.02
C ASP A 29 -18.26 -72.00 10.92
N ASN A 30 -18.76 -71.57 9.76
CA ASN A 30 -20.17 -71.51 9.36
C ASN A 30 -20.25 -71.44 7.83
N ASP A 31 -21.47 -71.38 7.30
CA ASP A 31 -21.74 -71.34 5.86
C ASP A 31 -22.24 -69.98 5.33
N LEU A 32 -22.22 -68.92 6.16
CA LEU A 32 -22.91 -67.65 5.87
C LEU A 32 -22.35 -66.88 4.68
N GLN A 33 -21.07 -67.08 4.34
CA GLN A 33 -20.41 -66.42 3.20
C GLN A 33 -20.52 -67.22 1.90
N ILE A 34 -21.20 -68.36 1.94
CA ILE A 34 -21.22 -69.36 0.86
C ILE A 34 -22.62 -69.48 0.27
N VAL A 35 -22.73 -69.29 -1.03
CA VAL A 35 -23.94 -69.66 -1.78
C VAL A 35 -23.80 -71.10 -2.25
N LYS A 36 -24.64 -71.98 -1.71
CA LYS A 36 -24.65 -73.42 -2.02
C LYS A 36 -25.60 -73.73 -3.18
N SER A 37 -25.24 -74.66 -4.06
CA SER A 37 -26.13 -75.16 -5.12
C SER A 37 -27.30 -76.00 -4.57
N HIS A 38 -27.03 -76.75 -3.51
CA HIS A 38 -28.01 -77.53 -2.75
C HIS A 38 -27.66 -77.43 -1.26
N GLN A 39 -28.60 -77.81 -0.40
CA GLN A 39 -28.36 -77.79 1.05
C GLN A 39 -27.33 -78.85 1.45
N PHE A 40 -26.65 -78.61 2.56
CA PHE A 40 -25.85 -79.66 3.20
C PHE A 40 -26.74 -80.78 3.69
N PHE A 41 -26.23 -82.01 3.70
CA PHE A 41 -27.01 -83.20 4.02
C PHE A 41 -26.15 -84.31 4.63
N THR A 42 -26.82 -85.24 5.31
CA THR A 42 -26.26 -86.54 5.67
C THR A 42 -27.39 -87.56 5.82
N ASP A 43 -27.17 -88.79 5.37
CA ASP A 43 -28.08 -89.93 5.62
C ASP A 43 -27.78 -90.65 6.96
N GLY A 44 -26.76 -90.20 7.70
CA GLY A 44 -26.25 -90.81 8.93
C GLY A 44 -25.32 -92.01 8.70
N ALA A 45 -24.98 -92.31 7.45
CA ALA A 45 -24.07 -93.36 7.00
C ALA A 45 -23.10 -92.79 5.95
N SER A 46 -23.05 -93.37 4.74
CA SER A 46 -22.01 -93.12 3.72
C SER A 46 -22.30 -91.94 2.80
N ASP A 47 -23.46 -91.29 2.86
CA ASP A 47 -23.75 -90.17 1.95
C ASP A 47 -23.84 -88.87 2.76
N TYR A 48 -22.91 -87.93 2.53
CA TYR A 48 -22.93 -86.64 3.20
C TYR A 48 -22.17 -85.53 2.46
N PHE A 49 -22.59 -84.29 2.70
CA PHE A 49 -21.84 -83.09 2.33
C PHE A 49 -22.19 -81.96 3.29
N GLY A 50 -21.20 -81.41 4.00
CA GLY A 50 -21.43 -80.35 4.97
C GLY A 50 -20.23 -80.07 5.85
N ILE A 51 -20.41 -79.20 6.85
CA ILE A 51 -19.34 -78.77 7.74
C ILE A 51 -19.28 -79.71 8.93
N PHE A 52 -18.09 -80.27 9.16
CA PHE A 52 -17.86 -81.26 10.20
C PHE A 52 -16.97 -80.71 11.32
N ASP A 53 -17.42 -80.94 12.56
CA ASP A 53 -16.67 -80.69 13.77
C ASP A 53 -16.10 -82.01 14.33
N PRO A 54 -14.77 -82.23 14.27
CA PRO A 54 -14.16 -83.47 14.76
C PRO A 54 -14.29 -83.65 16.29
N THR A 55 -14.72 -82.62 17.03
CA THR A 55 -14.98 -82.69 18.48
C THR A 55 -16.41 -83.11 18.81
N GLY A 56 -17.31 -83.16 17.81
CA GLY A 56 -18.63 -83.77 17.89
C GLY A 56 -19.76 -82.86 18.42
N VAL A 57 -19.57 -81.53 18.48
CA VAL A 57 -20.49 -80.62 19.20
C VAL A 57 -21.25 -79.67 18.26
N ALA A 58 -20.70 -79.34 17.08
CA ALA A 58 -21.20 -78.26 16.23
C ALA A 58 -21.20 -78.56 14.71
N HIS A 59 -21.45 -79.81 14.30
CA HIS A 59 -21.62 -80.12 12.88
C HIS A 59 -22.75 -79.30 12.25
N ASP A 60 -22.55 -78.86 11.01
CA ASP A 60 -23.57 -78.19 10.20
C ASP A 60 -23.82 -78.96 8.90
N PHE A 61 -24.89 -79.76 8.94
CA PHE A 61 -25.48 -80.42 7.78
C PHE A 61 -26.90 -79.88 7.56
N ASP A 62 -27.15 -78.57 7.70
CA ASP A 62 -28.45 -77.91 7.46
C ASP A 62 -29.66 -78.53 8.19
N GLY A 63 -29.44 -79.05 9.41
CA GLY A 63 -30.51 -79.48 10.33
C GLY A 63 -30.79 -80.99 10.37
N PHE A 64 -29.98 -81.81 9.71
CA PHE A 64 -30.05 -83.27 9.87
C PHE A 64 -29.58 -83.70 11.27
N PRO A 65 -30.34 -84.55 12.00
CA PRO A 65 -30.18 -84.74 13.45
C PRO A 65 -29.07 -85.70 13.89
N THR A 66 -28.46 -86.44 12.95
CA THR A 66 -27.44 -87.45 13.22
C THR A 66 -26.20 -87.16 12.38
N PRO A 67 -25.01 -86.96 12.98
CA PRO A 67 -23.76 -86.82 12.23
C PRO A 67 -23.47 -88.07 11.37
N PRO A 68 -22.75 -87.92 10.24
CA PRO A 68 -22.36 -89.05 9.42
C PRO A 68 -21.47 -90.01 10.20
N GLY A 69 -21.68 -91.31 9.98
CA GLY A 69 -20.87 -92.38 10.57
C GLY A 69 -19.87 -92.91 9.55
N GLY A 70 -18.60 -93.03 9.91
CA GLY A 70 -17.57 -93.57 9.00
C GLY A 70 -16.56 -92.55 8.49
N VAL A 71 -16.75 -91.25 8.80
CA VAL A 71 -15.84 -90.16 8.39
C VAL A 71 -14.36 -90.49 8.70
N PRO A 72 -13.46 -90.44 7.71
CA PRO A 72 -12.04 -90.66 7.89
C PRO A 72 -11.42 -89.70 8.90
N ASN A 73 -10.38 -90.15 9.60
CA ASN A 73 -9.69 -89.34 10.59
C ASN A 73 -8.70 -88.38 9.91
N TYR A 74 -9.21 -87.29 9.35
CA TYR A 74 -8.40 -86.23 8.78
C TYR A 74 -7.51 -85.58 9.85
N THR A 75 -6.27 -85.29 9.49
CA THR A 75 -5.26 -84.73 10.41
C THR A 75 -4.69 -83.42 9.89
N GLY A 76 -4.33 -82.51 10.81
CA GLY A 76 -3.75 -81.21 10.46
C GLY A 76 -4.77 -80.08 10.28
N ASN A 77 -6.06 -80.34 10.50
CA ASN A 77 -7.11 -79.33 10.52
C ASN A 77 -6.97 -78.37 11.71
N THR A 78 -7.45 -77.14 11.56
CA THR A 78 -7.37 -76.09 12.60
C THR A 78 -8.71 -75.73 13.23
N GLY A 79 -9.79 -76.38 12.83
CA GLY A 79 -11.14 -76.12 13.32
C GLY A 79 -12.18 -77.06 12.70
N LEU A 80 -13.37 -76.50 12.45
CA LEU A 80 -14.40 -77.11 11.60
C LEU A 80 -13.89 -77.12 10.15
N TYR A 81 -14.34 -78.08 9.35
CA TYR A 81 -13.94 -78.16 7.94
C TYR A 81 -15.07 -78.77 7.12
N LEU A 82 -15.11 -78.43 5.83
CA LEU A 82 -16.07 -79.01 4.90
C LEU A 82 -15.68 -80.46 4.60
N ILE A 83 -16.64 -81.39 4.61
CA ILE A 83 -16.46 -82.78 4.18
C ILE A 83 -17.52 -83.20 3.19
N GLY A 84 -17.22 -84.24 2.42
CA GLY A 84 -18.23 -84.99 1.68
C GLY A 84 -17.81 -86.43 1.37
N GLU A 85 -18.81 -87.29 1.20
CA GLU A 85 -18.75 -88.69 0.77
C GLU A 85 -19.98 -88.97 -0.11
N ASP A 86 -19.77 -89.74 -1.18
CA ASP A 86 -20.77 -90.19 -2.17
C ASP A 86 -21.99 -89.27 -2.35
N LEU A 87 -21.90 -88.32 -3.28
CA LEU A 87 -22.89 -87.24 -3.39
C LEU A 87 -24.19 -87.67 -4.11
N ASP A 88 -24.32 -88.94 -4.50
CA ASP A 88 -25.42 -89.44 -5.34
C ASP A 88 -26.49 -90.29 -4.61
N GLY A 89 -26.21 -90.72 -3.37
CA GLY A 89 -27.09 -91.60 -2.59
C GLY A 89 -28.19 -90.92 -1.75
N GLY A 90 -28.17 -89.58 -1.68
CA GLY A 90 -29.15 -88.74 -0.99
C GLY A 90 -30.21 -88.06 -1.89
N PRO A 91 -31.02 -87.10 -1.37
CA PRO A 91 -31.97 -86.33 -2.19
C PRO A 91 -31.30 -85.31 -3.16
N ASP A 92 -29.97 -85.27 -3.18
CA ASP A 92 -29.15 -84.24 -3.82
C ASP A 92 -28.38 -84.81 -5.04
N PRO A 93 -27.91 -83.97 -5.97
CA PRO A 93 -27.19 -84.43 -7.14
C PRO A 93 -25.70 -84.68 -6.87
N SER A 94 -25.11 -85.59 -7.64
CA SER A 94 -23.70 -85.99 -7.58
C SER A 94 -22.67 -84.89 -7.90
N THR A 95 -23.11 -83.65 -8.14
CA THR A 95 -22.26 -82.47 -8.31
C THR A 95 -22.79 -81.30 -7.49
N GLN A 96 -21.93 -80.78 -6.61
CA GLN A 96 -22.21 -79.67 -5.71
C GLN A 96 -21.32 -78.47 -6.01
N THR A 97 -21.83 -77.27 -5.74
CA THR A 97 -21.12 -76.02 -5.98
C THR A 97 -21.29 -75.06 -4.80
N LEU A 98 -20.18 -74.53 -4.32
CA LEU A 98 -20.11 -73.48 -3.30
C LEU A 98 -19.51 -72.21 -3.94
N THR A 99 -20.19 -71.07 -3.82
CA THR A 99 -19.75 -69.81 -4.45
C THR A 99 -19.62 -68.69 -3.42
N TRP A 100 -18.47 -68.02 -3.42
CA TRP A 100 -18.23 -66.74 -2.75
C TRP A 100 -18.29 -65.63 -3.80
N SER A 101 -19.25 -64.70 -3.69
CA SER A 101 -19.48 -63.68 -4.71
C SER A 101 -19.15 -62.26 -4.23
N GLY A 102 -18.67 -61.43 -5.16
CA GLY A 102 -18.48 -59.99 -4.95
C GLY A 102 -17.27 -59.61 -4.08
N LEU A 103 -16.21 -60.41 -4.07
CA LEU A 103 -14.97 -60.10 -3.34
C LEU A 103 -14.29 -58.87 -3.98
N ASN A 104 -14.00 -57.83 -3.18
CA ASN A 104 -13.40 -56.60 -3.70
C ASN A 104 -11.90 -56.76 -3.93
N ILE A 105 -11.49 -56.68 -5.21
CA ILE A 105 -10.09 -56.79 -5.64
C ILE A 105 -9.56 -55.47 -6.24
N ASN A 106 -10.31 -54.36 -6.18
CA ASN A 106 -9.89 -53.08 -6.72
C ASN A 106 -8.65 -52.53 -5.97
N GLY A 107 -7.63 -52.12 -6.72
CA GLY A 107 -6.36 -51.62 -6.18
C GLY A 107 -5.35 -52.71 -5.81
N PHE A 108 -5.66 -53.98 -6.09
CA PHE A 108 -4.77 -55.12 -5.87
C PHE A 108 -4.28 -55.75 -7.18
N VAL A 109 -3.04 -56.26 -7.18
CA VAL A 109 -2.42 -57.06 -8.25
C VAL A 109 -1.78 -58.33 -7.68
N GLY A 110 -1.59 -59.36 -8.51
CA GLY A 110 -0.97 -60.62 -8.06
C GLY A 110 -1.85 -61.41 -7.10
N LEU A 111 -3.09 -61.70 -7.53
CA LEU A 111 -4.08 -62.43 -6.75
C LEU A 111 -3.70 -63.91 -6.60
N GLU A 112 -3.91 -64.49 -5.42
CA GLU A 112 -3.55 -65.88 -5.11
C GLU A 112 -4.63 -66.58 -4.29
N LEU A 113 -4.98 -67.81 -4.67
CA LEU A 113 -5.80 -68.75 -3.89
C LEU A 113 -4.89 -69.67 -3.08
N SER A 114 -5.17 -69.82 -1.79
CA SER A 114 -4.61 -70.85 -0.92
C SER A 114 -5.76 -71.64 -0.28
N VAL A 115 -5.70 -72.96 -0.28
CA VAL A 115 -6.72 -73.83 0.33
C VAL A 115 -6.10 -75.10 0.88
N ASP A 116 -6.57 -75.59 2.02
CA ASP A 116 -6.14 -76.87 2.59
C ASP A 116 -7.08 -77.99 2.13
N LEU A 117 -6.53 -79.03 1.49
CA LEU A 117 -7.30 -80.17 0.96
C LEU A 117 -6.80 -81.50 1.52
N ALA A 118 -7.72 -82.42 1.78
CA ALA A 118 -7.46 -83.79 2.18
C ALA A 118 -8.46 -84.76 1.51
N ALA A 119 -8.08 -86.02 1.33
CA ALA A 119 -8.95 -87.08 0.80
C ALA A 119 -8.48 -88.47 1.27
N ASP A 120 -9.41 -89.43 1.43
CA ASP A 120 -9.03 -90.81 1.78
C ASP A 120 -8.43 -91.57 0.58
N LEU A 121 -7.68 -92.63 0.87
CA LEU A 121 -6.94 -93.44 -0.08
C LEU A 121 -7.85 -94.52 -0.72
N GLY A 122 -8.75 -94.09 -1.59
CA GLY A 122 -9.54 -94.96 -2.47
C GLY A 122 -10.97 -94.47 -2.60
N GLY A 123 -11.52 -94.50 -3.81
CA GLY A 123 -12.85 -93.98 -4.13
C GLY A 123 -12.83 -93.26 -5.47
N PHE A 124 -12.11 -92.12 -5.52
CA PHE A 124 -12.14 -91.18 -6.64
C PHE A 124 -11.82 -91.83 -8.00
N ASP A 125 -12.83 -91.90 -8.87
CA ASP A 125 -12.76 -92.40 -10.23
C ASP A 125 -12.70 -91.26 -11.29
N VAL A 126 -12.65 -91.59 -12.57
CA VAL A 126 -12.50 -90.59 -13.64
C VAL A 126 -13.67 -89.61 -13.78
N ALA A 127 -14.82 -89.90 -13.17
CA ALA A 127 -15.98 -89.01 -13.12
C ALA A 127 -15.92 -88.02 -11.94
N ASP A 128 -15.02 -88.24 -10.97
CA ASP A 128 -14.96 -87.47 -9.73
C ASP A 128 -13.90 -86.36 -9.79
N GLN A 129 -14.24 -85.18 -9.28
CA GLN A 129 -13.38 -84.01 -9.32
C GLN A 129 -13.67 -83.01 -8.19
N ILE A 130 -12.62 -82.30 -7.73
CA ILE A 130 -12.70 -81.13 -6.87
C ILE A 130 -12.04 -79.97 -7.62
N THR A 131 -12.81 -78.95 -7.98
CA THR A 131 -12.37 -77.85 -8.85
C THR A 131 -12.61 -76.50 -8.20
N PHE A 132 -11.60 -75.64 -8.13
CA PHE A 132 -11.74 -74.23 -7.81
C PHE A 132 -11.63 -73.37 -9.07
N GLU A 133 -12.54 -72.42 -9.22
CA GLU A 133 -12.63 -71.53 -10.38
C GLU A 133 -12.83 -70.07 -9.94
N ALA A 134 -12.31 -69.12 -10.71
CA ALA A 134 -12.47 -67.69 -10.48
C ALA A 134 -13.14 -67.00 -11.67
N ASN A 135 -14.00 -66.02 -11.38
CA ASN A 135 -14.59 -65.11 -12.34
C ASN A 135 -14.32 -63.67 -11.92
N ILE A 136 -13.52 -62.95 -12.71
CA ILE A 136 -13.21 -61.54 -12.47
C ILE A 136 -14.15 -60.70 -13.33
N ASP A 137 -14.81 -59.73 -12.69
CA ASP A 137 -15.70 -58.74 -13.33
C ASP A 137 -16.76 -59.34 -14.28
N GLY A 138 -17.22 -60.57 -14.01
CA GLY A 138 -18.26 -61.23 -14.80
C GLY A 138 -17.80 -61.81 -16.16
N ALA A 139 -16.49 -61.93 -16.39
CA ALA A 139 -15.91 -62.48 -17.63
C ALA A 139 -16.13 -64.00 -17.84
N GLY A 140 -16.61 -64.71 -16.82
CA GLY A 140 -16.82 -66.16 -16.82
C GLY A 140 -15.83 -66.89 -15.90
N PHE A 141 -16.23 -68.07 -15.39
CA PHE A 141 -15.40 -68.87 -14.49
C PHE A 141 -14.27 -69.58 -15.24
N ASN A 142 -13.04 -69.42 -14.75
CA ASN A 142 -11.84 -70.09 -15.22
C ASN A 142 -11.25 -70.96 -14.10
N VAL A 143 -10.82 -72.18 -14.43
CA VAL A 143 -10.22 -73.11 -13.46
C VAL A 143 -8.91 -72.54 -12.92
N ILE A 144 -8.81 -72.47 -11.59
CA ILE A 144 -7.61 -72.11 -10.82
C ILE A 144 -6.83 -73.38 -10.49
N THR A 145 -7.51 -74.38 -9.92
CA THR A 145 -6.95 -75.70 -9.61
C THR A 145 -8.02 -76.77 -9.67
N GLN A 146 -7.63 -77.99 -10.02
CA GLN A 146 -8.53 -79.13 -10.19
C GLN A 146 -7.84 -80.43 -9.78
N PHE A 147 -8.47 -81.18 -8.87
CA PHE A 147 -8.08 -82.53 -8.49
C PHE A 147 -9.07 -83.51 -9.12
N ASN A 148 -8.56 -84.47 -9.89
CA ASN A 148 -9.36 -85.49 -10.57
C ASN A 148 -9.12 -86.87 -9.94
N GLY A 149 -10.13 -87.73 -9.98
CA GLY A 149 -9.95 -89.14 -9.71
C GLY A 149 -9.30 -89.90 -10.88
N SER A 150 -9.04 -91.19 -10.67
CA SER A 150 -8.26 -92.03 -11.59
C SER A 150 -9.02 -93.29 -11.98
N ALA A 151 -8.72 -93.88 -13.15
CA ALA A 151 -9.44 -95.01 -13.73
C ALA A 151 -9.41 -96.33 -12.91
N THR A 152 -8.78 -96.36 -11.74
CA THR A 152 -8.64 -97.54 -10.88
C THR A 152 -9.18 -97.35 -9.44
N ASN A 153 -10.12 -96.42 -9.21
CA ASN A 153 -10.55 -95.96 -7.86
C ASN A 153 -9.32 -95.57 -7.02
N GLY A 154 -8.75 -94.42 -7.39
CA GLY A 154 -7.48 -93.94 -6.85
C GLY A 154 -7.64 -92.81 -5.86
N VAL A 155 -6.55 -92.07 -5.66
CA VAL A 155 -6.49 -90.87 -4.83
C VAL A 155 -6.74 -89.64 -5.71
N ALA A 156 -7.48 -88.64 -5.22
CA ALA A 156 -7.66 -87.36 -5.91
C ALA A 156 -6.30 -86.68 -6.16
N THR A 157 -6.04 -86.31 -7.41
CA THR A 157 -4.75 -85.73 -7.85
C THR A 157 -4.92 -84.59 -8.85
N ASP A 158 -4.10 -83.54 -8.72
CA ASP A 158 -3.98 -82.47 -9.72
C ASP A 158 -2.92 -82.80 -10.80
N GLY A 159 -2.39 -84.04 -10.78
CA GLY A 159 -1.31 -84.51 -11.63
C GLY A 159 0.10 -84.33 -11.03
N THR A 160 0.22 -83.56 -9.95
CA THR A 160 1.48 -83.33 -9.21
C THR A 160 1.37 -83.75 -7.74
N THR A 161 0.25 -83.43 -7.11
CA THR A 161 -0.05 -83.63 -5.71
C THR A 161 -1.13 -84.69 -5.57
N ASN A 162 -0.85 -85.74 -4.80
CA ASN A 162 -1.87 -86.71 -4.41
C ASN A 162 -2.35 -86.35 -3.00
N LEU A 163 -3.65 -86.13 -2.86
CA LEU A 163 -4.24 -85.82 -1.56
C LEU A 163 -4.10 -87.01 -0.60
N SER A 164 -4.23 -86.74 0.69
CA SER A 164 -4.10 -87.77 1.73
C SER A 164 -5.02 -87.43 2.89
N LEU A 165 -5.07 -88.29 3.90
CA LEU A 165 -5.78 -88.00 5.14
C LEU A 165 -5.18 -86.81 5.93
N ALA A 166 -3.95 -86.38 5.62
CA ALA A 166 -3.43 -85.11 6.14
C ALA A 166 -3.81 -83.97 5.20
N PHE A 167 -4.30 -82.86 5.76
CA PHE A 167 -4.54 -81.61 5.02
C PHE A 167 -3.24 -81.10 4.39
N GLN A 168 -3.32 -80.77 3.11
CA GLN A 168 -2.23 -80.25 2.30
C GLN A 168 -2.63 -78.89 1.74
N THR A 169 -1.83 -77.85 2.01
CA THR A 169 -2.06 -76.50 1.48
C THR A 169 -1.71 -76.44 0.01
N ILE A 170 -2.68 -76.05 -0.81
CA ILE A 170 -2.58 -75.85 -2.25
C ILE A 170 -2.67 -74.37 -2.55
N THR A 171 -1.64 -73.82 -3.20
CA THR A 171 -1.54 -72.39 -3.51
C THR A 171 -1.40 -72.18 -5.02
N ASN A 172 -2.26 -71.35 -5.62
CA ASN A 172 -2.26 -71.06 -7.05
C ASN A 172 -2.60 -69.59 -7.34
N THR A 173 -1.94 -69.02 -8.35
CA THR A 173 -2.22 -67.65 -8.80
C THR A 173 -3.55 -67.58 -9.53
N ILE A 174 -4.35 -66.56 -9.23
CA ILE A 174 -5.54 -66.19 -10.00
C ILE A 174 -5.13 -65.17 -11.05
N ALA A 175 -5.17 -65.55 -12.33
CA ALA A 175 -4.75 -64.69 -13.41
C ALA A 175 -5.77 -63.57 -13.69
N GLY A 176 -5.33 -62.30 -13.59
CA GLY A 176 -6.11 -61.12 -13.96
C GLY A 176 -6.04 -59.99 -12.94
N THR A 177 -6.63 -58.86 -13.30
CA THR A 177 -6.86 -57.68 -12.44
C THR A 177 -8.26 -57.16 -12.71
N GLY A 178 -8.95 -56.64 -11.70
CA GLY A 178 -10.33 -56.18 -11.84
C GLY A 178 -10.85 -55.47 -10.61
N ASN A 179 -12.16 -55.34 -10.50
CA ASN A 179 -12.80 -54.72 -9.32
C ASN A 179 -13.45 -55.76 -8.40
N LEU A 180 -14.10 -56.78 -8.97
CA LEU A 180 -14.80 -57.82 -8.22
C LEU A 180 -14.37 -59.21 -8.68
N LEU A 181 -14.27 -60.13 -7.71
CA LEU A 181 -13.96 -61.54 -7.91
C LEU A 181 -15.08 -62.41 -7.32
N ASP A 182 -15.57 -63.36 -8.11
CA ASP A 182 -16.35 -64.50 -7.62
C ASP A 182 -15.47 -65.75 -7.62
N LEU A 183 -15.42 -66.48 -6.50
CA LEU A 183 -14.75 -67.77 -6.36
C LEU A 183 -15.78 -68.89 -6.30
N ARG A 184 -15.54 -69.99 -7.00
CA ARG A 184 -16.43 -71.14 -7.05
C ARG A 184 -15.67 -72.43 -6.80
N LEU A 185 -16.11 -73.21 -5.82
CA LEU A 185 -15.73 -74.60 -5.60
C LEU A 185 -16.81 -75.50 -6.21
N THR A 186 -16.42 -76.41 -7.08
CA THR A 186 -17.29 -77.44 -7.66
C THR A 186 -16.75 -78.81 -7.29
N VAL A 187 -17.58 -79.65 -6.67
CA VAL A 187 -17.23 -81.03 -6.32
C VAL A 187 -18.17 -81.99 -7.02
N THR A 188 -17.62 -83.00 -7.70
CA THR A 188 -18.36 -84.11 -8.29
C THR A 188 -17.83 -85.40 -7.68
N ALA A 189 -18.71 -86.20 -7.06
CA ALA A 189 -18.40 -87.51 -6.49
C ALA A 189 -19.62 -88.41 -6.72
N THR A 190 -19.47 -89.42 -7.58
CA THR A 190 -20.60 -90.02 -8.33
C THR A 190 -20.81 -91.52 -8.13
N ALA A 191 -19.93 -92.25 -7.43
CA ALA A 191 -20.19 -93.61 -6.91
C ALA A 191 -18.97 -94.18 -6.15
N GLY A 192 -19.12 -94.47 -4.85
CA GLY A 192 -18.07 -95.13 -4.05
C GLY A 192 -17.73 -94.43 -2.73
N ASN A 193 -16.54 -94.70 -2.19
CA ASN A 193 -16.09 -94.21 -0.88
C ASN A 193 -15.24 -92.94 -1.09
N GLU A 194 -15.79 -91.92 -1.78
CA GLU A 194 -15.06 -90.71 -2.20
C GLU A 194 -15.00 -89.66 -1.09
N GLU A 195 -14.32 -89.97 0.02
CA GLU A 195 -14.25 -89.00 1.13
C GLU A 195 -13.20 -87.92 0.88
N PHE A 196 -13.64 -86.67 0.96
CA PHE A 196 -12.76 -85.50 0.92
C PHE A 196 -13.04 -84.52 2.06
N ALA A 197 -12.05 -83.69 2.35
CA ALA A 197 -12.15 -82.59 3.29
C ALA A 197 -11.45 -81.33 2.78
N ILE A 198 -12.02 -80.17 3.07
CA ILE A 198 -11.56 -78.85 2.63
C ILE A 198 -11.59 -77.89 3.81
N ASP A 199 -10.50 -77.16 4.02
CA ASP A 199 -10.35 -76.16 5.09
C ASP A 199 -9.59 -74.92 4.57
N ASN A 200 -9.68 -73.80 5.29
CA ASN A 200 -8.88 -72.57 5.11
C ASN A 200 -8.79 -72.02 3.66
N VAL A 201 -9.93 -71.75 3.01
CA VAL A 201 -9.94 -71.08 1.71
C VAL A 201 -9.56 -69.59 1.89
N LEU A 202 -8.44 -69.17 1.32
CA LEU A 202 -7.85 -67.85 1.45
C LEU A 202 -7.56 -67.23 0.07
N ILE A 203 -7.92 -65.95 -0.10
CA ILE A 203 -7.52 -65.15 -1.27
C ILE A 203 -6.64 -63.99 -0.81
N THR A 204 -5.52 -63.71 -1.49
CA THR A 204 -4.64 -62.56 -1.17
C THR A 204 -4.25 -61.73 -2.42
N GLY A 205 -3.74 -60.49 -2.25
CA GLY A 205 -3.25 -59.62 -3.34
C GLY A 205 -2.36 -58.45 -2.89
N THR A 206 -1.62 -57.82 -3.81
CA THR A 206 -0.62 -56.74 -3.54
C THR A 206 -1.16 -55.33 -3.87
N PRO A 207 -1.09 -54.30 -2.99
CA PRO A 207 -1.61 -52.95 -3.26
C PRO A 207 -0.82 -52.11 -4.29
N ILE A 208 -1.48 -51.19 -5.02
CA ILE A 208 -0.87 -50.19 -5.94
C ILE A 208 -0.58 -48.84 -5.22
N VAL A 209 0.57 -48.20 -5.45
CA VAL A 209 0.96 -46.87 -4.90
C VAL A 209 0.73 -45.74 -5.92
N VAL A 210 0.13 -44.61 -5.52
CA VAL A 210 -0.11 -43.41 -6.36
C VAL A 210 0.56 -42.18 -5.74
N CYS A 211 1.43 -41.48 -6.49
CA CYS A 211 2.12 -40.28 -6.01
C CYS A 211 1.27 -39.00 -6.12
N PRO A 212 1.39 -38.05 -5.17
CA PRO A 212 0.62 -36.81 -5.16
C PRO A 212 1.18 -35.70 -6.07
N HIS A 213 2.40 -35.85 -6.57
CA HIS A 213 3.10 -34.87 -7.41
C HIS A 213 3.48 -35.45 -8.78
N THR A 214 3.81 -34.56 -9.72
CA THR A 214 4.31 -34.92 -11.06
C THR A 214 5.47 -34.02 -11.48
N ILE A 215 6.30 -34.49 -12.42
CA ILE A 215 7.33 -33.69 -13.08
C ILE A 215 6.95 -33.56 -14.56
N ALA A 216 6.73 -32.34 -15.02
CA ALA A 216 6.41 -32.02 -16.41
C ALA A 216 7.67 -31.71 -17.22
N ASN A 217 8.58 -30.88 -16.71
CA ASN A 217 9.84 -30.57 -17.37
C ASN A 217 10.96 -30.18 -16.38
N ILE A 218 12.19 -30.19 -16.91
CA ILE A 218 13.41 -29.71 -16.24
C ILE A 218 14.19 -28.84 -17.22
N SER A 219 14.77 -27.74 -16.75
CA SER A 219 15.61 -26.87 -17.57
C SER A 219 16.56 -26.01 -16.71
N PRO A 220 17.84 -25.82 -17.11
CA PRO A 220 18.49 -26.46 -18.25
C PRO A 220 18.71 -27.97 -18.04
N ARG A 221 18.95 -28.71 -19.13
CA ARG A 221 19.21 -30.17 -19.09
C ARG A 221 20.69 -30.52 -18.94
N SER A 222 21.57 -29.52 -18.98
CA SER A 222 23.00 -29.69 -18.77
C SER A 222 23.63 -28.44 -18.17
N GLY A 223 24.79 -28.58 -17.56
CA GLY A 223 25.57 -27.49 -16.96
C GLY A 223 26.65 -28.03 -16.02
N PRO A 224 27.58 -27.18 -15.56
CA PRO A 224 28.55 -27.55 -14.54
C PRO A 224 27.91 -27.59 -13.13
N VAL A 225 28.69 -27.97 -12.13
CA VAL A 225 28.31 -27.85 -10.70
C VAL A 225 27.85 -26.42 -10.39
N GLY A 226 26.86 -26.26 -9.52
CA GLY A 226 26.29 -24.95 -9.17
C GLY A 226 25.18 -24.47 -10.10
N THR A 227 24.88 -25.18 -11.19
CA THR A 227 23.74 -24.85 -12.07
C THR A 227 22.42 -24.95 -11.30
N GLU A 228 21.58 -23.91 -11.34
CA GLU A 228 20.20 -23.97 -10.86
C GLU A 228 19.30 -24.59 -11.94
N VAL A 229 18.61 -25.69 -11.62
CA VAL A 229 17.68 -26.38 -12.53
C VAL A 229 16.26 -26.11 -12.08
N THR A 230 15.50 -25.43 -12.94
CA THR A 230 14.06 -25.21 -12.76
C THR A 230 13.31 -26.49 -13.11
N ILE A 231 12.52 -26.99 -12.16
CA ILE A 231 11.69 -28.19 -12.28
C ILE A 231 10.23 -27.75 -12.21
N ARG A 232 9.47 -27.98 -13.29
CA ARG A 232 8.03 -27.69 -13.34
C ARG A 232 7.20 -28.96 -13.30
N GLY A 233 6.05 -28.89 -12.67
CA GLY A 233 5.17 -30.03 -12.43
C GLY A 233 3.90 -29.64 -11.69
N THR A 234 3.40 -30.54 -10.85
CA THR A 234 2.27 -30.29 -9.95
C THR A 234 2.50 -30.94 -8.60
N GLY A 235 1.88 -30.41 -7.55
CA GLY A 235 1.86 -31.03 -6.22
C GLY A 235 3.12 -30.85 -5.39
N PHE A 236 4.00 -29.89 -5.75
CA PHE A 236 5.19 -29.58 -4.96
C PHE A 236 4.83 -28.84 -3.67
N THR A 237 5.69 -28.97 -2.66
CA THR A 237 5.58 -28.27 -1.38
C THR A 237 6.94 -27.76 -0.94
N ALA A 238 6.97 -26.94 0.12
CA ALA A 238 8.22 -26.52 0.76
C ALA A 238 9.05 -27.68 1.35
N SER A 239 8.49 -28.90 1.43
CA SER A 239 9.18 -30.11 1.91
C SER A 239 9.70 -31.00 0.76
N SER A 240 9.42 -30.66 -0.50
CA SER A 240 9.89 -31.45 -1.64
C SER A 240 11.42 -31.46 -1.67
N SER A 241 12.02 -32.64 -1.87
CA SER A 241 13.47 -32.80 -2.01
C SER A 241 13.85 -33.27 -3.41
N VAL A 242 15.05 -32.91 -3.86
CA VAL A 242 15.54 -33.25 -5.21
C VAL A 242 16.89 -33.96 -5.13
N THR A 243 17.05 -35.00 -5.94
CA THR A 243 18.35 -35.65 -6.17
C THR A 243 18.71 -35.66 -7.66
N PHE A 244 20.00 -35.53 -7.95
CA PHE A 244 20.60 -35.67 -9.28
C PHE A 244 21.42 -36.96 -9.30
N ASN A 245 20.95 -37.96 -10.04
CA ASN A 245 21.56 -39.28 -10.11
C ASN A 245 21.82 -39.90 -8.71
N GLY A 246 20.89 -39.69 -7.77
CA GLY A 246 21.00 -40.16 -6.39
C GLY A 246 21.80 -39.27 -5.44
N ILE A 247 22.41 -38.17 -5.92
CA ILE A 247 23.08 -37.18 -5.08
C ILE A 247 22.12 -36.04 -4.73
N THR A 248 21.95 -35.73 -3.45
CA THR A 248 21.07 -34.65 -2.98
C THR A 248 21.50 -33.29 -3.54
N ALA A 249 20.55 -32.54 -4.09
CA ALA A 249 20.76 -31.17 -4.55
C ALA A 249 21.35 -30.30 -3.44
N SER A 250 22.27 -29.38 -3.78
CA SER A 250 22.89 -28.49 -2.78
C SER A 250 21.84 -27.63 -2.07
N THR A 251 20.84 -27.18 -2.83
CA THR A 251 19.70 -26.40 -2.36
C THR A 251 18.46 -26.75 -3.18
N VAL A 252 17.29 -26.68 -2.56
CA VAL A 252 15.98 -26.76 -3.21
C VAL A 252 15.15 -25.58 -2.75
N GLN A 253 14.77 -24.72 -3.68
CA GLN A 253 13.92 -23.55 -3.44
C GLN A 253 12.50 -23.85 -3.91
N PHE A 254 11.54 -23.69 -3.00
CA PHE A 254 10.12 -23.73 -3.31
C PHE A 254 9.65 -22.36 -3.83
N ILE A 255 9.14 -22.31 -5.05
CA ILE A 255 8.57 -21.10 -5.64
C ILE A 255 7.05 -21.14 -5.49
N ASP A 256 6.42 -22.22 -5.97
CA ASP A 256 4.99 -22.48 -5.85
C ASP A 256 4.69 -23.99 -6.04
N ALA A 257 3.41 -24.37 -5.97
CA ALA A 257 2.98 -25.78 -6.09
C ALA A 257 3.27 -26.43 -7.46
N THR A 258 3.74 -25.67 -8.44
CA THR A 258 4.08 -26.10 -9.79
C THR A 258 5.56 -25.91 -10.15
N THR A 259 6.33 -25.20 -9.33
CA THR A 259 7.72 -24.83 -9.63
C THR A 259 8.63 -24.95 -8.40
N ILE A 260 9.73 -25.69 -8.55
CA ILE A 260 10.87 -25.70 -7.61
C ILE A 260 12.17 -25.50 -8.39
N ILE A 261 13.18 -24.93 -7.74
CA ILE A 261 14.52 -24.73 -8.31
C ILE A 261 15.51 -25.55 -7.49
N ALA A 262 16.31 -26.40 -8.13
CA ALA A 262 17.28 -27.26 -7.47
C ALA A 262 18.70 -27.02 -8.00
N THR A 263 19.66 -26.83 -7.09
CA THR A 263 21.05 -26.54 -7.46
C THR A 263 21.87 -27.82 -7.57
N VAL A 264 22.58 -27.97 -8.69
CA VAL A 264 23.38 -29.16 -9.01
C VAL A 264 24.56 -29.29 -8.04
N PRO A 265 24.66 -30.40 -7.30
CA PRO A 265 25.72 -30.62 -6.32
C PRO A 265 27.03 -31.06 -6.97
N ALA A 266 28.13 -31.01 -6.19
CA ALA A 266 29.39 -31.60 -6.59
C ALA A 266 29.32 -33.14 -6.64
N GLY A 267 29.94 -33.76 -7.65
CA GLY A 267 29.98 -35.22 -7.84
C GLY A 267 29.30 -35.69 -9.14
N PRO A 268 29.22 -37.00 -9.40
CA PRO A 268 28.72 -37.56 -10.66
C PRO A 268 27.19 -37.47 -10.80
N THR A 269 26.72 -36.28 -11.20
CA THR A 269 25.28 -35.93 -11.26
C THR A 269 24.62 -36.16 -12.62
N THR A 270 25.36 -36.67 -13.61
CA THR A 270 24.79 -37.09 -14.90
C THR A 270 23.83 -38.27 -14.69
N GLY A 271 22.54 -38.07 -14.97
CA GLY A 271 21.52 -39.10 -14.78
C GLY A 271 20.13 -38.53 -14.50
N ALA A 272 19.28 -39.37 -13.91
CA ALA A 272 17.88 -39.00 -13.63
C ALA A 272 17.78 -37.93 -12.52
N ILE A 273 16.79 -37.03 -12.63
CA ILE A 273 16.38 -36.17 -11.52
C ILE A 273 15.19 -36.84 -10.83
N VAL A 274 15.25 -36.97 -9.50
CA VAL A 274 14.14 -37.51 -8.70
C VAL A 274 13.65 -36.45 -7.73
N VAL A 275 12.34 -36.19 -7.76
CA VAL A 275 11.66 -35.36 -6.77
C VAL A 275 10.91 -36.27 -5.80
N THR A 276 11.19 -36.13 -4.51
CA THR A 276 10.51 -36.86 -3.43
C THR A 276 9.55 -35.92 -2.72
N GLU A 277 8.28 -36.32 -2.64
CA GLU A 277 7.25 -35.64 -1.87
C GLU A 277 6.37 -36.68 -1.15
N ALA A 278 6.05 -36.43 0.12
CA ALA A 278 5.28 -37.35 0.97
C ALA A 278 5.72 -38.83 0.87
N THR A 279 7.04 -39.09 0.86
CA THR A 279 7.66 -40.43 0.72
C THR A 279 7.42 -41.14 -0.62
N CYS A 280 6.87 -40.45 -1.61
CA CYS A 280 6.73 -40.92 -2.99
C CYS A 280 7.81 -40.30 -3.86
N ASP A 281 8.47 -41.12 -4.69
CA ASP A 281 9.50 -40.68 -5.62
C ASP A 281 8.94 -40.58 -7.04
N VAL A 282 9.15 -39.43 -7.69
CA VAL A 282 8.83 -39.23 -9.11
C VAL A 282 10.11 -38.90 -9.85
N THR A 283 10.44 -39.72 -10.83
CA THR A 283 11.61 -39.54 -11.69
C THR A 283 11.25 -38.68 -12.90
N SER A 284 12.11 -37.73 -13.25
CA SER A 284 11.95 -36.88 -14.43
C SER A 284 12.01 -37.72 -15.72
N GLY A 285 11.20 -37.36 -16.72
CA GLY A 285 11.22 -38.06 -18.02
C GLY A 285 12.49 -37.85 -18.85
N ALA A 286 13.27 -36.81 -18.54
CA ALA A 286 14.59 -36.55 -19.11
C ALA A 286 15.61 -36.38 -17.97
N GLY A 287 16.85 -36.87 -18.17
CA GLY A 287 17.94 -36.70 -17.22
C GLY A 287 18.67 -35.36 -17.36
N TYR A 288 19.57 -35.11 -16.40
CA TYR A 288 20.54 -34.02 -16.41
C TYR A 288 21.91 -34.53 -16.88
N THR A 289 22.64 -33.73 -17.64
CA THR A 289 24.01 -34.02 -18.08
C THR A 289 24.98 -33.03 -17.42
N LEU A 290 25.84 -33.52 -16.53
CA LEU A 290 26.91 -32.72 -15.95
C LEU A 290 27.95 -32.39 -17.04
N LEU A 291 28.23 -31.11 -17.22
CA LEU A 291 29.36 -30.64 -18.03
C LEU A 291 30.62 -30.67 -17.15
N GLU A 292 31.59 -31.49 -17.55
CA GLU A 292 32.86 -31.66 -16.84
C GLU A 292 34.05 -31.29 -17.74
N GLN A 293 35.26 -31.44 -17.17
CA GLN A 293 36.53 -31.36 -17.89
C GLN A 293 36.54 -32.28 -19.12
N SER A 294 37.03 -31.77 -20.26
CA SER A 294 37.32 -32.63 -21.42
C SER A 294 38.60 -32.23 -22.18
N GLY A 295 39.24 -33.21 -22.81
CA GLY A 295 40.56 -33.10 -23.43
C GLY A 295 41.61 -34.00 -22.78
N SER A 296 42.56 -34.54 -23.56
CA SER A 296 43.70 -35.28 -23.00
C SER A 296 44.68 -34.30 -22.38
N CYS A 297 44.62 -34.15 -21.06
CA CYS A 297 45.53 -33.29 -20.29
C CYS A 297 46.87 -33.98 -20.00
N SER A 298 47.14 -35.12 -20.67
CA SER A 298 48.32 -35.97 -20.47
C SER A 298 49.41 -35.82 -21.55
N ALA A 299 49.14 -35.19 -22.69
CA ALA A 299 50.12 -35.03 -23.76
C ALA A 299 51.13 -33.90 -23.44
N VAL A 300 52.23 -34.24 -22.76
CA VAL A 300 53.30 -33.30 -22.38
C VAL A 300 54.44 -33.32 -23.41
N LEU A 301 54.59 -34.41 -24.17
CA LEU A 301 55.70 -34.64 -25.10
C LEU A 301 55.24 -34.72 -26.56
N SER A 302 56.04 -34.19 -27.48
CA SER A 302 55.79 -34.28 -28.92
C SER A 302 56.21 -35.63 -29.57
N GLY A 303 56.84 -36.54 -28.82
CA GLY A 303 57.33 -37.84 -29.28
C GLY A 303 57.97 -38.67 -28.14
N LEU A 304 58.48 -39.86 -28.48
CA LEU A 304 59.20 -40.73 -27.53
C LEU A 304 60.55 -40.14 -27.12
N ILE A 305 60.85 -40.14 -25.82
CA ILE A 305 62.14 -39.67 -25.29
C ILE A 305 62.91 -40.81 -24.65
N ILE A 306 64.23 -40.68 -24.63
CA ILE A 306 65.13 -41.40 -23.73
C ILE A 306 65.12 -40.63 -22.40
N SER A 307 64.59 -41.26 -21.35
CA SER A 307 64.39 -40.62 -20.03
C SER A 307 65.53 -40.88 -19.06
N GLU A 308 66.22 -42.01 -19.16
CA GLU A 308 67.35 -42.35 -18.28
C GLU A 308 68.37 -43.22 -19.02
N VAL A 309 69.66 -43.00 -18.77
CA VAL A 309 70.75 -43.88 -19.23
C VAL A 309 71.73 -44.13 -18.10
N PHE A 310 72.01 -45.40 -17.84
CA PHE A 310 72.84 -45.84 -16.73
C PHE A 310 73.95 -46.80 -17.19
N ASP A 311 75.17 -46.58 -16.72
CA ASP A 311 76.34 -47.46 -16.88
C ASP A 311 76.93 -47.83 -15.51
N ASN A 312 77.43 -49.06 -15.33
CA ASN A 312 78.02 -49.53 -14.08
C ASN A 312 79.56 -49.49 -14.08
N THR A 313 80.19 -49.22 -12.94
CA THR A 313 81.65 -48.98 -12.81
C THR A 313 82.58 -50.19 -13.04
N SER A 314 82.04 -51.40 -13.29
CA SER A 314 82.83 -52.55 -13.77
C SER A 314 81.96 -53.68 -14.33
N GLY A 315 82.29 -54.22 -15.52
CA GLY A 315 81.71 -55.48 -16.02
C GLY A 315 80.33 -55.36 -16.69
N SER A 316 80.23 -54.47 -17.69
CA SER A 316 79.30 -54.45 -18.83
C SER A 316 77.79 -54.22 -18.62
N LEU A 317 77.24 -54.11 -17.42
CA LEU A 317 75.79 -53.87 -17.24
C LEU A 317 75.43 -52.38 -17.43
N GLY A 318 74.45 -52.10 -18.29
CA GLY A 318 73.85 -50.78 -18.47
C GLY A 318 72.34 -50.84 -18.72
N TYR A 319 71.65 -49.71 -18.56
CA TYR A 319 70.22 -49.56 -18.83
C TYR A 319 69.92 -48.32 -19.66
N ILE A 320 68.88 -48.42 -20.50
CA ILE A 320 68.27 -47.31 -21.25
C ILE A 320 66.80 -47.31 -20.93
N GLU A 321 66.26 -46.15 -20.61
CA GLU A 321 64.84 -45.97 -20.36
C GLU A 321 64.21 -45.11 -21.45
N ILE A 322 63.03 -45.54 -21.95
CA ILE A 322 62.24 -44.80 -22.92
C ILE A 322 60.88 -44.51 -22.31
N TYR A 323 60.38 -43.29 -22.50
CA TYR A 323 59.10 -42.85 -22.00
C TYR A 323 58.21 -42.32 -23.12
N ASN A 324 56.91 -42.64 -23.05
CA ASN A 324 55.87 -42.07 -23.91
C ASN A 324 54.95 -41.14 -23.11
N GLY A 325 54.97 -39.84 -23.41
CA GLY A 325 54.05 -38.85 -22.83
C GLY A 325 53.26 -38.09 -23.89
N THR A 326 52.91 -38.75 -25.00
CA THR A 326 52.31 -38.11 -26.18
C THR A 326 50.78 -38.04 -26.17
N GLY A 327 50.12 -38.61 -25.16
CA GLY A 327 48.66 -38.70 -25.09
C GLY A 327 48.05 -39.87 -25.88
N ALA A 328 48.86 -40.72 -26.51
CA ALA A 328 48.43 -41.91 -27.25
C ALA A 328 49.45 -43.05 -27.18
N THR A 329 49.02 -44.30 -27.35
CA THR A 329 49.91 -45.46 -27.49
C THR A 329 50.72 -45.36 -28.79
N ILE A 330 52.04 -45.56 -28.70
CA ILE A 330 52.96 -45.55 -29.84
C ILE A 330 53.36 -46.99 -30.19
N ASP A 331 53.33 -47.30 -31.49
CA ASP A 331 53.90 -48.54 -32.04
C ASP A 331 55.43 -48.43 -32.09
N LEU A 332 56.12 -49.30 -31.35
CA LEU A 332 57.58 -49.26 -31.27
C LEU A 332 58.26 -49.97 -32.45
N THR A 333 57.52 -50.73 -33.26
CA THR A 333 58.07 -51.35 -34.48
C THR A 333 58.49 -50.31 -35.53
N ASP A 334 57.94 -49.10 -35.43
CA ASP A 334 58.34 -47.94 -36.22
C ASP A 334 59.67 -47.32 -35.76
N TYR A 335 60.29 -47.83 -34.69
CA TYR A 335 61.51 -47.31 -34.10
C TYR A 335 62.61 -48.37 -33.95
N HIS A 336 63.85 -47.93 -33.80
CA HIS A 336 64.99 -48.73 -33.36
C HIS A 336 65.97 -47.88 -32.56
N ILE A 337 66.81 -48.50 -31.73
CA ILE A 337 67.88 -47.80 -30.99
C ILE A 337 69.24 -48.18 -31.59
N ASP A 338 69.98 -47.19 -32.03
CA ASP A 338 71.38 -47.33 -32.45
C ASP A 338 72.33 -46.91 -31.35
N ARG A 339 73.32 -47.77 -31.06
CA ARG A 339 74.42 -47.48 -30.14
C ARG A 339 75.72 -47.26 -30.89
N TYR A 340 76.42 -46.20 -30.54
CA TYR A 340 77.74 -45.85 -31.06
C TYR A 340 78.78 -45.94 -29.93
N GLY A 341 79.83 -46.73 -30.12
CA GLY A 341 80.82 -47.00 -29.06
C GLY A 341 81.78 -45.84 -28.72
N THR A 342 81.66 -44.70 -29.40
CA THR A 342 82.32 -43.41 -29.07
C THR A 342 81.49 -42.27 -29.65
N LEU A 343 81.49 -41.08 -29.04
CA LEU A 343 80.78 -39.88 -29.53
C LEU A 343 81.07 -39.52 -31.00
N ALA A 344 82.30 -39.77 -31.49
CA ALA A 344 82.72 -39.44 -32.85
C ALA A 344 82.48 -40.55 -33.89
N ALA A 345 81.89 -41.69 -33.50
CA ALA A 345 81.72 -42.82 -34.42
C ALA A 345 80.64 -42.52 -35.48
N ALA A 346 80.97 -42.78 -36.75
CA ALA A 346 80.08 -42.53 -37.88
C ALA A 346 79.15 -43.70 -38.23
N ALA A 347 79.28 -44.85 -37.55
CA ALA A 347 78.47 -46.05 -37.77
C ALA A 347 78.10 -46.69 -36.43
N SER A 348 76.86 -47.17 -36.33
CA SER A 348 76.39 -47.85 -35.12
C SER A 348 77.18 -49.14 -34.89
N THR A 349 77.56 -49.36 -33.63
CA THR A 349 78.21 -50.58 -33.16
C THR A 349 77.21 -51.68 -32.85
N HIS A 350 75.96 -51.31 -32.57
CA HIS A 350 74.86 -52.22 -32.35
C HIS A 350 73.53 -51.51 -32.62
N THR A 351 72.55 -52.25 -33.11
CA THR A 351 71.18 -51.78 -33.38
C THR A 351 70.20 -52.71 -32.69
N TYR A 352 69.33 -52.16 -31.85
CA TYR A 352 68.21 -52.88 -31.27
C TYR A 352 66.91 -52.53 -32.00
N ASN A 353 66.29 -53.54 -32.60
CA ASN A 353 64.97 -53.42 -33.21
C ASN A 353 63.91 -53.92 -32.22
N PHE A 354 62.88 -53.13 -31.98
CA PHE A 354 61.76 -53.53 -31.14
C PHE A 354 60.98 -54.71 -31.76
N PRO A 355 60.46 -55.64 -30.94
CA PRO A 355 59.77 -56.83 -31.43
C PRO A 355 58.40 -56.48 -32.04
N ALA A 356 57.96 -57.25 -33.03
CA ALA A 356 56.64 -57.05 -33.65
C ALA A 356 55.44 -57.43 -32.75
N THR A 357 55.68 -58.20 -31.68
CA THR A 357 54.66 -58.63 -30.72
C THR A 357 55.27 -58.81 -29.32
N GLY A 358 54.47 -58.61 -28.27
CA GLY A 358 54.88 -58.81 -26.88
C GLY A 358 55.37 -57.54 -26.20
N VAL A 359 55.98 -57.68 -25.02
CA VAL A 359 56.57 -56.52 -24.30
C VAL A 359 57.62 -55.86 -25.18
N GLY A 360 57.54 -54.54 -25.33
CA GLY A 360 58.38 -53.75 -26.23
C GLY A 360 57.87 -53.60 -27.66
N SER A 361 56.71 -54.14 -28.06
CA SER A 361 56.13 -53.89 -29.41
C SER A 361 55.39 -52.56 -29.52
N SER A 362 54.93 -52.02 -28.40
CA SER A 362 54.26 -50.72 -28.29
C SER A 362 54.49 -50.16 -26.89
N ILE A 363 54.29 -48.87 -26.71
CA ILE A 363 54.38 -48.19 -25.42
C ILE A 363 53.16 -47.28 -25.24
N ALA A 364 52.37 -47.49 -24.19
CA ALA A 364 51.18 -46.69 -23.87
C ALA A 364 51.55 -45.28 -23.39
N ASP A 365 50.60 -44.35 -23.41
CA ASP A 365 50.79 -43.03 -22.81
C ASP A 365 51.04 -43.15 -21.30
N GLY A 366 52.05 -42.45 -20.79
CA GLY A 366 52.53 -42.54 -19.41
C GLY A 366 53.37 -43.79 -19.10
N GLU A 367 53.60 -44.68 -20.08
CA GLU A 367 54.39 -45.89 -19.87
C GLU A 367 55.90 -45.63 -20.07
N VAL A 368 56.69 -46.35 -19.27
CA VAL A 368 58.15 -46.39 -19.30
C VAL A 368 58.58 -47.80 -19.67
N LEU A 369 59.53 -47.95 -20.59
CA LEU A 369 60.17 -49.23 -20.87
C LEU A 369 61.67 -49.17 -20.60
N VAL A 370 62.17 -50.18 -19.88
CA VAL A 370 63.58 -50.29 -19.49
C VAL A 370 64.29 -51.37 -20.32
N GLY A 371 65.26 -50.94 -21.12
CA GLY A 371 66.15 -51.80 -21.90
C GLY A 371 67.45 -52.11 -21.17
N ARG A 372 67.81 -53.38 -21.00
CA ARG A 372 69.09 -53.82 -20.42
C ARG A 372 70.15 -54.04 -21.48
N ILE A 373 71.38 -53.62 -21.19
CA ILE A 373 72.58 -53.94 -21.96
C ILE A 373 73.49 -54.85 -21.11
N ASN A 374 73.76 -56.06 -21.63
CA ASN A 374 74.54 -57.15 -21.02
C ASN A 374 73.87 -57.86 -19.82
N SER A 375 74.10 -59.18 -19.68
CA SER A 375 73.32 -60.10 -18.83
C SER A 375 73.85 -60.28 -17.39
N GLY A 376 74.65 -59.35 -16.87
CA GLY A 376 75.31 -59.45 -15.56
C GLY A 376 74.42 -59.26 -14.33
N GLY A 377 73.17 -58.79 -14.48
CA GLY A 377 72.20 -58.57 -13.39
C GLY A 377 70.77 -58.85 -13.85
N SER A 378 69.85 -59.14 -12.92
CA SER A 378 68.43 -59.43 -13.21
C SER A 378 67.50 -58.58 -12.35
N GLY A 379 66.39 -58.07 -12.92
CA GLY A 379 65.22 -57.73 -12.10
C GLY A 379 64.27 -56.61 -12.53
N LEU A 380 64.48 -55.90 -13.65
CA LEU A 380 63.64 -54.73 -14.02
C LEU A 380 63.49 -54.46 -15.53
N GLU A 381 64.08 -55.29 -16.39
CA GLU A 381 64.14 -55.03 -17.83
C GLU A 381 62.91 -55.53 -18.61
N ASP A 382 62.34 -54.65 -19.44
CA ASP A 382 61.27 -54.94 -20.39
C ASP A 382 61.82 -55.51 -21.70
N PHE A 383 63.06 -55.12 -22.06
CA PHE A 383 63.77 -55.65 -23.21
C PHE A 383 65.28 -55.79 -22.96
N ASP A 384 65.94 -56.68 -23.71
CA ASP A 384 67.37 -56.98 -23.59
C ASP A 384 68.07 -56.78 -24.94
N PHE A 385 69.12 -55.97 -24.96
CA PHE A 385 69.93 -55.68 -26.15
C PHE A 385 70.78 -56.88 -26.61
N GLY A 386 71.12 -57.83 -25.72
CA GLY A 386 71.82 -59.08 -26.06
C GLY A 386 73.27 -58.97 -26.58
N LEU A 387 74.14 -59.90 -26.14
CA LEU A 387 75.49 -60.24 -26.68
C LEU A 387 76.46 -59.10 -27.11
N THR A 388 76.40 -57.93 -26.48
CA THR A 388 77.51 -56.96 -26.57
C THR A 388 78.62 -57.37 -25.61
N VAL A 389 79.79 -57.75 -26.15
CA VAL A 389 80.94 -58.25 -25.35
C VAL A 389 81.65 -57.13 -24.54
N ALA A 390 81.22 -55.88 -24.73
CA ALA A 390 81.59 -54.71 -23.94
C ALA A 390 80.31 -53.89 -23.69
N GLY A 391 79.95 -53.64 -22.42
CA GLY A 391 78.84 -52.75 -22.07
C GLY A 391 79.11 -51.30 -22.44
N PHE A 392 78.45 -50.36 -21.77
CA PHE A 392 78.78 -48.94 -21.88
C PHE A 392 80.26 -48.69 -21.49
N ASN A 393 80.90 -47.72 -22.15
CA ASN A 393 82.27 -47.26 -21.95
C ASN A 393 82.28 -45.73 -21.76
N ALA A 394 83.46 -45.14 -21.57
CA ALA A 394 83.56 -43.68 -21.60
C ALA A 394 83.18 -43.18 -23.01
N ASP A 395 82.36 -42.13 -23.09
CA ASP A 395 81.98 -41.42 -24.33
C ASP A 395 80.95 -42.17 -25.23
N ASP A 396 79.94 -42.85 -24.67
CA ASP A 396 78.85 -43.49 -25.45
C ASP A 396 77.87 -42.51 -26.10
N ARG A 397 77.31 -42.89 -27.26
CA ARG A 397 76.14 -42.23 -27.88
C ARG A 397 75.03 -43.22 -28.21
N LEU A 398 73.79 -42.84 -27.94
CA LEU A 398 72.57 -43.60 -28.22
C LEU A 398 71.59 -42.73 -29.00
N GLU A 399 71.12 -43.23 -30.13
CA GLU A 399 70.11 -42.56 -30.95
C GLU A 399 68.86 -43.44 -31.01
N LEU A 400 67.72 -42.90 -30.59
CA LEU A 400 66.41 -43.47 -30.91
C LEU A 400 66.02 -42.96 -32.30
N ILE A 401 65.71 -43.86 -33.23
CA ILE A 401 65.54 -43.54 -34.66
C ILE A 401 64.19 -44.05 -35.15
N PHE A 402 63.56 -43.28 -36.04
CA PHE A 402 62.37 -43.72 -36.77
C PHE A 402 62.78 -44.60 -37.97
N THR A 403 62.40 -45.88 -37.96
CA THR A 403 62.88 -46.92 -38.87
C THR A 403 62.61 -46.58 -40.35
N SER A 404 61.45 -46.00 -40.65
CA SER A 404 61.02 -45.77 -42.05
C SER A 404 61.74 -44.60 -42.73
N THR A 405 62.17 -43.60 -41.97
CA THR A 405 62.81 -42.37 -42.48
C THR A 405 64.30 -42.31 -42.16
N GLY A 406 64.78 -43.11 -41.20
CA GLY A 406 66.15 -43.06 -40.69
C GLY A 406 66.45 -41.78 -39.89
N THR A 407 65.43 -41.05 -39.47
CA THR A 407 65.59 -39.78 -38.72
C THR A 407 65.79 -40.06 -37.25
N VAL A 408 66.82 -39.45 -36.65
CA VAL A 408 67.00 -39.43 -35.19
C VAL A 408 65.81 -38.70 -34.56
N VAL A 409 65.22 -39.35 -33.57
CA VAL A 409 64.07 -38.89 -32.79
C VAL A 409 64.60 -38.24 -31.52
N ASP A 410 65.37 -38.98 -30.72
CA ASP A 410 66.03 -38.48 -29.51
C ASP A 410 67.47 -39.00 -29.46
N ASP A 411 68.38 -38.16 -28.98
CA ASP A 411 69.81 -38.41 -28.96
C ASP A 411 70.37 -38.22 -27.54
N PHE A 412 71.22 -39.17 -27.15
CA PHE A 412 71.91 -39.19 -25.86
C PHE A 412 73.41 -39.32 -26.09
N GLU A 413 74.20 -38.46 -25.45
CA GLU A 413 75.67 -38.49 -25.47
C GLU A 413 76.24 -38.42 -24.03
N ASP A 414 77.18 -39.30 -23.70
CA ASP A 414 78.00 -39.17 -22.48
C ASP A 414 79.08 -38.08 -22.64
N ALA A 415 78.66 -36.85 -22.92
CA ALA A 415 79.57 -35.71 -23.12
C ALA A 415 79.86 -34.93 -21.82
N VAL A 416 79.12 -35.19 -20.73
CA VAL A 416 79.22 -34.44 -19.46
C VAL A 416 80.03 -35.18 -18.40
N VAL A 417 79.75 -36.47 -18.17
CA VAL A 417 80.52 -37.32 -17.25
C VAL A 417 81.78 -37.83 -17.94
N GLY A 418 81.67 -38.36 -19.17
CA GLY A 418 82.80 -38.72 -20.04
C GLY A 418 83.70 -39.80 -19.45
N ALA A 419 83.13 -40.71 -18.65
CA ALA A 419 83.86 -41.74 -17.92
C ALA A 419 82.94 -42.91 -17.59
N ILE A 420 83.48 -44.14 -17.55
CA ILE A 420 82.71 -45.33 -17.17
C ILE A 420 82.01 -45.18 -15.81
N GLY A 421 80.81 -45.72 -15.70
CA GLY A 421 80.03 -45.69 -14.46
C GLY A 421 79.28 -44.38 -14.24
N TYR A 422 78.43 -44.01 -15.19
CA TYR A 422 77.61 -42.80 -15.14
C TYR A 422 76.12 -43.09 -14.98
N LEU A 423 75.39 -42.06 -14.58
CA LEU A 423 73.94 -42.02 -14.59
C LEU A 423 73.50 -40.67 -15.17
N TYR A 424 72.57 -40.72 -16.13
CA TYR A 424 71.91 -39.55 -16.70
C TYR A 424 70.41 -39.70 -16.56
N ARG A 425 69.74 -38.72 -15.94
CA ARG A 425 68.27 -38.63 -15.86
C ARG A 425 67.79 -37.37 -16.57
N ARG A 426 66.84 -37.53 -17.48
CA ARG A 426 66.25 -36.42 -18.24
C ARG A 426 65.43 -35.53 -17.30
N SER A 427 65.49 -34.21 -17.52
CA SER A 427 64.65 -33.26 -16.80
C SER A 427 63.18 -33.55 -17.08
N ASN A 428 62.35 -33.55 -16.04
CA ASN A 428 60.90 -33.71 -16.18
C ASN A 428 60.18 -32.49 -16.79
N THR A 429 60.92 -31.43 -17.14
CA THR A 429 60.41 -30.21 -17.77
C THR A 429 60.57 -30.19 -19.29
N VAL A 430 61.07 -31.26 -19.91
CA VAL A 430 61.21 -31.33 -21.38
C VAL A 430 59.84 -31.41 -22.05
N THR A 431 59.72 -30.84 -23.25
CA THR A 431 58.46 -30.78 -24.01
C THR A 431 58.39 -31.81 -25.16
N GLY A 432 59.41 -32.65 -25.30
CA GLY A 432 59.52 -33.64 -26.38
C GLY A 432 60.95 -34.13 -26.57
N PRO A 433 61.18 -35.00 -27.58
CA PRO A 433 62.51 -35.53 -27.88
C PRO A 433 63.44 -34.50 -28.51
N ASN A 434 64.75 -34.71 -28.33
CA ASN A 434 65.81 -33.85 -28.84
C ASN A 434 66.80 -34.65 -29.70
N PRO A 435 66.78 -34.48 -31.02
CA PRO A 435 67.63 -35.27 -31.92
C PRO A 435 69.09 -34.80 -32.01
N ASN A 436 69.52 -33.81 -31.22
CA ASN A 436 70.87 -33.24 -31.32
C ASN A 436 71.65 -33.22 -30.00
N PHE A 437 71.17 -33.91 -28.96
CA PHE A 437 71.65 -33.89 -27.58
C PHE A 437 71.86 -32.48 -26.96
N THR A 438 71.39 -32.25 -25.75
CA THR A 438 71.68 -31.00 -25.04
C THR A 438 71.92 -31.28 -23.57
N ALA A 439 73.15 -31.02 -23.11
CA ALA A 439 73.59 -31.35 -21.75
C ALA A 439 72.71 -30.75 -20.64
N SER A 440 72.08 -29.58 -20.85
CA SER A 440 71.21 -28.96 -19.85
C SER A 440 69.87 -29.68 -19.64
N GLU A 441 69.50 -30.61 -20.52
CA GLU A 441 68.27 -31.40 -20.39
C GLU A 441 68.45 -32.61 -19.49
N TRP A 442 69.66 -32.85 -18.99
CA TRP A 442 70.02 -34.02 -18.21
C TRP A 442 70.63 -33.63 -16.87
N THR A 443 70.33 -34.42 -15.84
CA THR A 443 71.05 -34.41 -14.57
C THR A 443 72.00 -35.60 -14.55
N THR A 444 73.21 -35.40 -14.05
CA THR A 444 74.29 -36.41 -14.10
C THR A 444 74.74 -36.85 -12.70
N GLY A 445 75.15 -38.10 -12.59
CA GLY A 445 75.67 -38.69 -11.35
C GLY A 445 76.63 -39.85 -11.60
N THR A 446 77.25 -40.35 -10.52
CA THR A 446 78.09 -41.56 -10.56
C THR A 446 77.25 -42.82 -10.33
N ALA A 447 77.60 -43.91 -11.00
CA ALA A 447 76.92 -45.20 -10.89
C ALA A 447 76.81 -45.71 -9.45
N GLY A 448 75.63 -46.20 -9.07
CA GLY A 448 75.34 -46.76 -7.75
C GLY A 448 73.89 -46.60 -7.29
N ASP A 449 73.14 -45.68 -7.92
CA ASP A 449 71.71 -45.48 -7.70
C ASP A 449 70.91 -45.90 -8.94
N ALA A 450 70.32 -47.10 -8.90
CA ALA A 450 69.42 -47.63 -9.92
C ALA A 450 67.96 -47.69 -9.41
N SER A 451 67.65 -46.94 -8.34
CA SER A 451 66.35 -47.02 -7.67
C SER A 451 65.20 -46.35 -8.42
N ASP A 452 65.51 -45.52 -9.42
CA ASP A 452 64.55 -44.75 -10.24
C ASP A 452 64.24 -45.42 -11.60
N LEU A 453 64.93 -46.53 -11.92
CA LEU A 453 64.70 -47.25 -13.18
C LEU A 453 63.26 -47.75 -13.30
N GLY A 454 62.64 -47.49 -14.44
CA GLY A 454 61.25 -47.81 -14.73
C GLY A 454 60.27 -46.72 -14.29
N PHE A 455 60.76 -45.53 -13.93
CA PHE A 455 59.94 -44.43 -13.46
C PHE A 455 60.39 -43.08 -14.06
N PHE A 456 59.53 -42.49 -14.88
CA PHE A 456 59.68 -41.12 -15.35
C PHE A 456 58.41 -40.32 -15.03
N ASN A 457 58.55 -39.25 -14.25
CA ASN A 457 57.43 -38.40 -13.87
C ASN A 457 57.41 -37.12 -14.70
N ALA A 458 56.81 -37.17 -15.91
CA ALA A 458 56.54 -35.97 -16.69
C ALA A 458 55.58 -35.03 -15.93
N LEU A 459 55.80 -33.71 -16.02
CA LEU A 459 54.86 -32.73 -15.47
C LEU A 459 53.57 -32.73 -16.31
N GLY A 460 52.59 -33.54 -15.91
CA GLY A 460 51.23 -33.54 -16.46
C GLY A 460 50.21 -33.05 -15.44
N GLY A 461 49.43 -32.03 -15.80
CA GLY A 461 48.35 -31.47 -14.99
C GLY A 461 47.29 -30.79 -15.84
N SER A 462 46.04 -30.88 -15.40
CA SER A 462 44.96 -30.03 -15.92
C SER A 462 45.12 -28.62 -15.32
N PRO A 463 44.65 -27.55 -15.98
CA PRO A 463 44.58 -26.26 -15.32
C PRO A 463 43.80 -26.39 -14.00
N THR A 464 44.13 -25.56 -13.02
CA THR A 464 43.50 -25.58 -11.70
C THR A 464 42.79 -24.27 -11.44
N LEU A 465 41.54 -24.35 -10.97
CA LEU A 465 40.78 -23.19 -10.53
C LEU A 465 41.14 -22.88 -9.08
N SER A 466 41.69 -21.70 -8.86
CA SER A 466 42.04 -21.17 -7.53
C SER A 466 41.00 -20.19 -6.99
N ALA A 467 40.12 -19.67 -7.85
CA ALA A 467 38.91 -18.94 -7.46
C ALA A 467 37.79 -19.21 -8.47
N GLN A 468 36.61 -19.59 -7.95
CA GLN A 468 35.37 -19.71 -8.72
C GLN A 468 34.70 -18.32 -8.87
N PRO A 469 33.91 -18.08 -9.93
CA PRO A 469 32.99 -16.97 -9.95
C PRO A 469 31.95 -17.13 -8.83
N THR A 470 31.51 -16.02 -8.27
CA THR A 470 30.47 -15.98 -7.25
C THR A 470 29.24 -15.30 -7.78
N ASP A 471 28.08 -15.63 -7.22
CA ASP A 471 26.83 -14.94 -7.54
C ASP A 471 26.97 -13.43 -7.38
N VAL A 472 26.35 -12.69 -8.30
CA VAL A 472 26.39 -11.23 -8.34
C VAL A 472 24.98 -10.67 -8.26
N SER A 473 24.76 -9.77 -7.31
CA SER A 473 23.53 -9.01 -7.20
C SER A 473 23.78 -7.53 -7.46
N GLY A 474 23.09 -6.91 -8.42
CA GLY A 474 23.18 -5.47 -8.64
C GLY A 474 22.97 -5.02 -10.09
N CYS A 475 23.68 -3.96 -10.46
CA CYS A 475 23.48 -3.23 -11.73
C CYS A 475 24.57 -3.49 -12.77
N ALA A 476 25.43 -4.47 -12.51
CA ALA A 476 26.44 -4.95 -13.43
C ALA A 476 26.66 -6.44 -13.17
N ILE A 477 26.92 -7.20 -14.24
CA ILE A 477 27.37 -8.58 -14.14
C ILE A 477 28.89 -8.54 -14.15
N THR A 478 29.52 -8.65 -12.97
CA THR A 478 30.98 -8.64 -12.83
C THR A 478 31.46 -9.96 -12.27
N LEU A 479 31.88 -10.87 -13.14
CA LEU A 479 32.34 -12.21 -12.78
C LEU A 479 33.84 -12.34 -13.05
N SER A 480 34.53 -13.14 -12.26
CA SER A 480 35.96 -13.40 -12.47
C SER A 480 36.33 -14.81 -12.05
N VAL A 481 37.33 -15.37 -12.72
CA VAL A 481 37.94 -16.67 -12.42
C VAL A 481 39.44 -16.49 -12.25
N LEU A 482 40.04 -17.18 -11.28
CA LEU A 482 41.50 -17.26 -11.17
C LEU A 482 41.94 -18.69 -11.44
N ALA A 483 42.70 -18.89 -12.50
CA ALA A 483 43.18 -20.21 -12.92
C ALA A 483 44.71 -20.23 -13.06
N THR A 484 45.32 -21.37 -12.75
CA THR A 484 46.75 -21.63 -12.97
C THR A 484 46.89 -22.75 -13.99
N ALA A 485 47.75 -22.56 -14.98
CA ALA A 485 48.08 -23.57 -15.97
C ALA A 485 48.68 -24.81 -15.30
N GLY A 486 48.21 -26.00 -15.66
CA GLY A 486 48.69 -27.26 -15.10
C GLY A 486 50.13 -27.55 -15.54
N ASN A 487 50.48 -27.18 -16.77
CA ASN A 487 51.78 -27.46 -17.39
C ASN A 487 52.53 -26.16 -17.80
N GLY A 488 52.14 -25.01 -17.25
CA GLY A 488 52.70 -23.71 -17.63
C GLY A 488 52.32 -23.23 -19.04
N GLY A 489 51.33 -23.86 -19.69
CA GLY A 489 50.80 -23.45 -20.99
C GLY A 489 49.99 -22.15 -20.94
N ALA A 490 49.62 -21.63 -22.12
CA ALA A 490 48.77 -20.45 -22.22
C ALA A 490 47.30 -20.81 -21.94
N LEU A 491 46.68 -20.08 -21.02
CA LEU A 491 45.25 -20.20 -20.72
C LEU A 491 44.42 -19.29 -21.63
N THR A 492 43.33 -19.83 -22.16
CA THR A 492 42.26 -19.08 -22.83
C THR A 492 40.95 -19.28 -22.09
N TYR A 493 40.05 -18.30 -22.21
CA TYR A 493 38.81 -18.24 -21.45
C TYR A 493 37.63 -18.07 -22.41
N GLN A 494 36.48 -18.63 -22.05
CA GLN A 494 35.21 -18.36 -22.72
C GLN A 494 34.06 -18.41 -21.71
N TRP A 495 33.32 -17.32 -21.57
CA TRP A 495 32.13 -17.27 -20.74
C TRP A 495 30.92 -17.81 -21.49
N PHE A 496 30.08 -18.56 -20.78
CA PHE A 496 28.79 -19.08 -21.25
C PHE A 496 27.69 -18.60 -20.31
N PHE A 497 26.47 -18.45 -20.84
CA PHE A 497 25.27 -18.12 -20.07
C PHE A 497 24.11 -19.06 -20.38
N ASN A 498 23.17 -19.17 -19.44
CA ASN A 498 21.90 -19.86 -19.62
C ASN A 498 20.76 -19.11 -18.91
N GLU A 499 19.56 -19.20 -19.48
CA GLU A 499 18.34 -18.57 -18.95
C GLU A 499 17.72 -19.51 -17.90
N SER A 500 17.72 -19.13 -16.63
CA SER A 500 17.21 -19.98 -15.53
C SER A 500 15.72 -20.23 -15.55
N ASP A 501 14.96 -19.48 -16.35
CA ASP A 501 13.50 -19.61 -16.46
C ASP A 501 13.05 -20.85 -17.25
N GLY A 502 14.00 -21.51 -17.89
CA GLY A 502 13.84 -22.72 -18.66
C GLY A 502 13.45 -22.52 -20.13
N SER A 503 13.53 -21.29 -20.65
CA SER A 503 13.27 -20.95 -22.06
C SER A 503 14.26 -21.61 -23.03
N THR A 504 15.50 -21.88 -22.56
CA THR A 504 16.60 -22.45 -23.35
C THR A 504 17.09 -23.74 -22.74
N ILE A 505 17.30 -24.77 -23.57
CA ILE A 505 17.68 -26.11 -23.12
C ILE A 505 19.18 -26.28 -22.83
N GLY A 506 20.01 -25.26 -23.11
CA GLY A 506 21.47 -25.36 -22.99
C GLY A 506 22.20 -24.00 -22.92
N TRP A 507 23.52 -24.09 -22.78
CA TRP A 507 24.41 -22.94 -22.55
C TRP A 507 24.90 -22.29 -23.85
N THR A 508 24.92 -20.96 -23.88
CA THR A 508 25.33 -20.16 -25.05
C THR A 508 26.54 -19.30 -24.71
N ALA A 509 27.48 -19.13 -25.65
CA ALA A 509 28.64 -18.27 -25.44
C ALA A 509 28.24 -16.80 -25.26
N VAL A 510 28.79 -16.13 -24.25
CA VAL A 510 28.60 -14.69 -24.02
C VAL A 510 29.19 -13.91 -25.19
N SER A 511 28.42 -12.97 -25.73
CA SER A 511 28.86 -12.07 -26.80
C SER A 511 28.06 -10.76 -26.75
N GLY A 512 28.57 -9.69 -27.37
CA GLY A 512 27.82 -8.43 -27.46
C GLY A 512 26.47 -8.56 -28.19
N ALA A 513 26.33 -9.54 -29.09
CA ALA A 513 25.06 -9.82 -29.76
C ALA A 513 24.04 -10.55 -28.87
N ALA A 514 24.52 -11.32 -27.89
CA ALA A 514 23.67 -12.05 -26.95
C ALA A 514 23.03 -11.15 -25.89
N PHE A 515 23.60 -9.98 -25.62
CA PHE A 515 23.11 -9.01 -24.63
C PHE A 515 22.82 -7.63 -25.27
N PRO A 516 21.81 -7.53 -26.16
CA PRO A 516 21.46 -6.27 -26.81
C PRO A 516 21.12 -5.16 -25.78
N GLY A 517 21.58 -3.94 -26.04
CA GLY A 517 21.35 -2.80 -25.12
C GLY A 517 22.30 -2.77 -23.92
N THR A 518 23.29 -3.67 -23.87
CA THR A 518 24.36 -3.69 -22.87
C THR A 518 25.73 -3.49 -23.51
N LEU A 519 26.71 -3.14 -22.69
CA LEU A 519 28.13 -3.19 -23.01
C LEU A 519 28.74 -4.44 -22.38
N VAL A 520 29.09 -5.42 -23.23
CA VAL A 520 29.79 -6.65 -22.84
C VAL A 520 31.29 -6.46 -23.04
N SER A 521 32.07 -6.71 -21.99
CA SER A 521 33.53 -6.70 -22.01
C SER A 521 34.08 -7.95 -21.30
N GLY A 522 35.14 -8.53 -21.86
CA GLY A 522 35.82 -9.68 -21.24
C GLY A 522 35.16 -11.05 -21.44
N ALA A 523 34.32 -11.21 -22.47
CA ALA A 523 33.66 -12.49 -22.79
C ALA A 523 34.64 -13.67 -23.04
N ALA A 524 35.88 -13.38 -23.41
CA ALA A 524 36.95 -14.36 -23.63
C ALA A 524 38.19 -14.11 -22.74
N THR A 525 37.99 -13.50 -21.57
CA THR A 525 39.04 -13.24 -20.57
C THR A 525 38.68 -13.84 -19.21
N ASP A 526 39.61 -13.78 -18.27
CA ASP A 526 39.46 -14.22 -16.88
C ASP A 526 38.47 -13.38 -16.07
N ALA A 527 38.13 -12.17 -16.51
CA ALA A 527 37.07 -11.34 -15.95
C ALA A 527 36.02 -10.96 -17.01
N LEU A 528 34.73 -11.07 -16.66
CA LEU A 528 33.57 -10.64 -17.45
C LEU A 528 32.93 -9.41 -16.79
N SER A 529 32.61 -8.39 -17.58
CA SER A 529 31.83 -7.23 -17.16
C SER A 529 30.75 -6.92 -18.19
N ILE A 530 29.48 -7.03 -17.79
CA ILE A 530 28.30 -6.61 -18.56
C ILE A 530 27.61 -5.47 -17.82
N THR A 531 27.43 -4.33 -18.50
CA THR A 531 26.80 -3.12 -17.94
C THR A 531 25.76 -2.56 -18.90
N GLY A 532 24.75 -1.84 -18.42
CA GLY A 532 23.66 -1.31 -19.24
C GLY A 532 22.29 -1.71 -18.71
N ASN A 533 21.28 -1.85 -19.58
CA ASN A 533 19.97 -2.34 -19.14
C ASN A 533 20.01 -3.86 -18.91
N LEU A 534 19.98 -4.27 -17.64
CA LEU A 534 20.07 -5.67 -17.26
C LEU A 534 18.73 -6.32 -16.88
N SER A 535 17.60 -5.61 -17.01
CA SER A 535 16.30 -6.05 -16.51
C SER A 535 15.81 -7.37 -17.11
N ALA A 536 16.17 -7.66 -18.36
CA ALA A 536 15.79 -8.87 -19.07
C ALA A 536 16.67 -10.09 -18.73
N TYR A 537 17.77 -9.88 -17.99
CA TYR A 537 18.76 -10.93 -17.70
C TYR A 537 18.72 -11.36 -16.24
N ASP A 538 17.68 -10.98 -15.48
CA ASP A 538 17.52 -11.42 -14.10
C ASP A 538 17.50 -12.94 -14.00
N ASN A 539 18.16 -13.47 -12.97
CA ASN A 539 18.35 -14.90 -12.74
C ASN A 539 19.21 -15.61 -13.79
N TYR A 540 19.83 -14.93 -14.77
CA TYR A 540 20.72 -15.62 -15.72
C TYR A 540 21.93 -16.22 -14.99
N GLN A 541 22.38 -17.39 -15.45
CA GLN A 541 23.52 -18.09 -14.87
C GLN A 541 24.71 -18.04 -15.83
N PHE A 542 25.93 -18.12 -15.29
CA PHE A 542 27.16 -17.98 -16.04
C PHE A 542 28.22 -18.97 -15.56
N TYR A 543 29.00 -19.53 -16.48
CA TYR A 543 30.25 -20.22 -16.13
C TYR A 543 31.35 -19.82 -17.12
N CYS A 544 32.60 -20.02 -16.73
CA CYS A 544 33.77 -19.83 -17.58
C CYS A 544 34.39 -21.19 -17.93
N GLN A 545 34.65 -21.43 -19.21
CA GLN A 545 35.51 -22.51 -19.67
C GLN A 545 36.95 -21.99 -19.74
N VAL A 546 37.86 -22.63 -19.01
CA VAL A 546 39.30 -22.32 -19.02
C VAL A 546 40.01 -23.42 -19.80
N THR A 547 40.66 -23.06 -20.91
CA THR A 547 41.35 -24.01 -21.80
C THR A 547 42.86 -23.77 -21.77
N GLU A 548 43.65 -24.81 -21.53
CA GLU A 548 45.10 -24.81 -21.68
C GLU A 548 45.48 -25.45 -23.02
N ASN A 549 46.37 -24.77 -23.76
CA ASN A 549 46.94 -25.24 -25.04
C ASN A 549 45.90 -25.65 -26.10
N GLY A 550 44.67 -25.14 -26.01
CA GLY A 550 43.61 -25.35 -26.99
C GLY A 550 42.93 -26.72 -26.99
N SER A 551 43.27 -27.62 -26.05
CA SER A 551 42.69 -28.98 -26.02
C SER A 551 42.25 -29.44 -24.63
N CYS A 552 42.90 -29.02 -23.54
CA CYS A 552 42.54 -29.41 -22.18
C CYS A 552 41.72 -28.29 -21.53
N HIS A 553 40.44 -28.51 -21.23
CA HIS A 553 39.63 -27.48 -20.55
C HIS A 553 38.92 -27.99 -19.30
N ILE A 554 38.82 -27.09 -18.32
CA ILE A 554 38.04 -27.22 -17.10
C ILE A 554 36.93 -26.16 -17.09
N LEU A 555 35.86 -26.43 -16.36
CA LEU A 555 34.73 -25.50 -16.22
C LEU A 555 34.69 -24.97 -14.79
N THR A 556 34.34 -23.69 -14.64
CA THR A 556 33.98 -23.14 -13.33
C THR A 556 32.65 -23.70 -12.86
N GLU A 557 32.36 -23.52 -11.56
CA GLU A 557 30.99 -23.59 -11.08
C GLU A 557 30.15 -22.49 -11.77
N ALA A 558 28.84 -22.73 -11.90
CA ALA A 558 27.92 -21.73 -12.38
C ALA A 558 27.63 -20.69 -11.30
N ALA A 559 27.71 -19.41 -11.65
CA ALA A 559 27.35 -18.28 -10.82
C ALA A 559 26.07 -17.63 -11.36
N GLN A 560 25.21 -17.15 -10.47
CA GLN A 560 23.95 -16.50 -10.83
C GLN A 560 24.06 -14.98 -10.80
N PHE A 561 23.38 -14.30 -11.72
CA PHE A 561 23.11 -12.88 -11.66
C PHE A 561 21.68 -12.65 -11.14
N ARG A 562 21.54 -11.76 -10.17
CA ARG A 562 20.25 -11.27 -9.69
C ARG A 562 20.24 -9.75 -9.75
N LEU A 563 19.19 -9.15 -10.27
CA LEU A 563 18.97 -7.71 -10.06
C LEU A 563 18.68 -7.50 -8.58
N THR A 564 19.20 -6.41 -8.02
CA THR A 564 18.80 -5.97 -6.68
C THR A 564 17.31 -5.71 -6.66
N THR A 565 16.59 -6.35 -5.74
CA THR A 565 15.12 -6.36 -5.64
C THR A 565 14.58 -5.50 -4.51
N ASP A 566 15.38 -4.61 -3.96
CA ASP A 566 14.92 -3.63 -2.98
C ASP A 566 13.72 -2.84 -3.53
N ARG A 567 12.64 -2.76 -2.76
CA ARG A 567 11.35 -2.26 -3.24
C ARG A 567 11.04 -0.85 -2.76
N PHE A 568 11.90 -0.23 -1.94
CA PHE A 568 11.74 1.15 -1.52
C PHE A 568 12.59 2.04 -2.39
N PHE A 569 11.97 2.99 -3.08
CA PHE A 569 12.64 3.94 -3.96
C PHE A 569 12.60 5.34 -3.38
N ARG A 570 13.65 6.12 -3.67
CA ARG A 570 13.60 7.57 -3.49
C ARG A 570 14.32 8.31 -4.62
N SER A 571 13.93 9.56 -4.87
CA SER A 571 14.70 10.43 -5.76
C SER A 571 16.09 10.68 -5.17
N ALA A 572 17.10 10.69 -6.03
CA ALA A 572 18.49 11.02 -5.75
C ALA A 572 18.89 12.38 -6.36
N GLY A 573 18.04 12.93 -7.24
CA GLY A 573 18.20 14.23 -7.88
C GLY A 573 16.98 14.60 -8.75
N THR A 574 17.09 15.73 -9.45
CA THR A 574 16.09 16.24 -10.40
C THR A 574 16.24 15.59 -11.78
N GLY A 575 15.14 15.21 -12.41
CA GLY A 575 15.16 14.71 -13.79
C GLY A 575 13.87 14.01 -14.24
N ASN A 576 13.97 13.27 -15.33
CA ASN A 576 12.88 12.44 -15.86
C ASN A 576 12.69 11.20 -14.99
N TRP A 577 11.44 10.78 -14.74
CA TRP A 577 11.08 9.59 -13.98
C TRP A 577 11.82 8.35 -14.51
N THR A 578 11.98 8.22 -15.82
CA THR A 578 12.65 7.05 -16.43
C THR A 578 14.18 7.09 -16.37
N ASN A 579 14.79 8.18 -15.87
CA ASN A 579 16.24 8.26 -15.71
C ASN A 579 16.67 7.56 -14.42
N VAL A 580 17.14 6.32 -14.53
CA VAL A 580 17.57 5.50 -13.38
C VAL A 580 18.61 6.18 -12.49
N ASN A 581 19.42 7.10 -13.04
CA ASN A 581 20.45 7.82 -12.28
C ASN A 581 19.88 8.84 -11.27
N ILE A 582 18.59 9.15 -11.34
CA ILE A 582 17.91 10.01 -10.35
C ILE A 582 17.21 9.20 -9.27
N TRP A 583 17.45 7.89 -9.17
CA TRP A 583 16.83 7.02 -8.19
C TRP A 583 17.87 6.31 -7.32
N GLU A 584 17.50 6.08 -6.06
CA GLU A 584 18.14 5.16 -5.13
C GLU A 584 17.10 4.16 -4.62
N MET A 585 17.55 2.96 -4.24
CA MET A 585 16.71 1.91 -3.66
C MET A 585 17.21 1.46 -2.28
N ALA A 586 16.33 0.87 -1.47
CA ALA A 586 16.65 0.30 -0.17
C ALA A 586 15.69 -0.84 0.23
N THR A 587 16.13 -1.69 1.16
CA THR A 587 15.31 -2.75 1.78
C THR A 587 14.17 -2.21 2.64
N SER A 588 14.25 -0.95 3.08
CA SER A 588 13.22 -0.27 3.87
C SER A 588 13.29 1.24 3.68
N ALA A 589 12.22 1.95 4.02
CA ALA A 589 12.18 3.42 3.99
C ALA A 589 13.25 4.10 4.88
N ALA A 590 13.84 3.37 5.85
CA ALA A 590 14.92 3.88 6.71
C ALA A 590 16.31 3.83 6.03
N GLY A 591 16.44 3.16 4.89
CA GLY A 591 17.73 2.85 4.26
C GLY A 591 18.43 1.64 4.89
N PRO A 592 19.75 1.49 4.67
CA PRO A 592 20.63 2.35 3.88
C PRO A 592 20.24 2.37 2.40
N TRP A 593 20.50 3.49 1.74
CA TRP A 593 20.13 3.73 0.34
C TRP A 593 21.34 3.51 -0.58
N SER A 594 21.12 2.83 -1.68
CA SER A 594 22.12 2.58 -2.72
C SER A 594 21.61 2.97 -4.10
N SER A 595 22.53 3.31 -5.00
CA SER A 595 22.21 3.56 -6.41
C SER A 595 21.46 2.38 -7.02
N THR A 596 20.49 2.66 -7.88
CA THR A 596 19.72 1.64 -8.61
C THR A 596 19.90 1.78 -10.12
N CYS A 597 19.58 0.72 -10.85
CA CYS A 597 19.57 0.65 -12.32
C CYS A 597 18.14 0.49 -12.87
N MET A 598 17.15 0.67 -12.01
CA MET A 598 15.73 0.67 -12.35
C MET A 598 15.08 1.93 -11.80
N TYR A 599 13.99 2.35 -12.42
CA TYR A 599 13.14 3.41 -11.90
C TYR A 599 11.88 2.77 -11.31
N PRO A 600 11.23 3.42 -10.33
CA PRO A 600 10.08 2.85 -9.66
C PRO A 600 8.88 2.74 -10.58
N LEU A 601 8.20 1.59 -10.48
CA LEU A 601 6.95 1.19 -11.12
C LEU A 601 6.15 0.36 -10.11
N PHE A 602 4.83 0.28 -10.28
CA PHE A 602 3.94 -0.42 -9.33
C PHE A 602 4.32 -1.88 -9.05
N ASP A 603 4.92 -2.59 -10.01
CA ASP A 603 5.29 -4.01 -9.89
C ASP A 603 6.62 -4.21 -9.16
N ASN A 604 7.48 -3.18 -9.15
CA ASN A 604 8.83 -3.25 -8.62
C ASN A 604 9.05 -2.42 -7.34
N SER A 605 8.10 -1.57 -6.95
CA SER A 605 8.19 -0.72 -5.77
C SER A 605 7.06 -0.96 -4.78
N ASP A 606 7.37 -0.93 -3.49
CA ASP A 606 6.41 -0.90 -2.37
C ASP A 606 6.25 0.51 -1.77
N TYR A 607 7.17 1.42 -2.10
CA TYR A 607 7.19 2.79 -1.61
C TYR A 607 8.06 3.67 -2.52
N ILE A 608 7.58 4.86 -2.87
CA ILE A 608 8.32 5.78 -3.74
C ILE A 608 8.34 7.16 -3.09
N HIS A 609 9.53 7.69 -2.83
CA HIS A 609 9.70 8.96 -2.13
C HIS A 609 10.36 10.03 -2.99
N ILE A 610 9.69 11.16 -3.23
CA ILE A 610 10.25 12.31 -3.96
C ILE A 610 10.76 13.32 -2.94
N ARG A 611 12.08 13.41 -2.78
CA ARG A 611 12.71 14.19 -1.71
C ARG A 611 12.55 15.70 -1.89
N SER A 612 12.68 16.41 -0.77
CA SER A 612 12.77 17.87 -0.76
C SER A 612 13.86 18.40 -1.72
N GLY A 613 13.49 19.36 -2.58
CA GLY A 613 14.37 19.99 -3.56
C GLY A 613 14.51 19.24 -4.90
N ASP A 614 14.03 18.00 -5.00
CA ASP A 614 14.06 17.22 -6.24
C ASP A 614 12.79 17.48 -7.08
N VAL A 615 12.96 17.70 -8.38
CA VAL A 615 11.85 17.78 -9.35
C VAL A 615 11.88 16.56 -10.26
N VAL A 616 10.88 15.69 -10.13
CA VAL A 616 10.76 14.47 -10.94
C VAL A 616 9.66 14.65 -11.99
N THR A 617 10.03 14.52 -13.26
CA THR A 617 9.12 14.72 -14.39
C THR A 617 8.61 13.38 -14.92
N VAL A 618 7.29 13.15 -14.88
CA VAL A 618 6.66 12.00 -15.57
C VAL A 618 6.72 12.27 -17.07
N ASN A 619 7.63 11.56 -17.73
CA ASN A 619 8.06 11.82 -19.11
C ASN A 619 7.60 10.78 -20.13
N GLN A 620 6.83 9.80 -19.67
CA GLN A 620 6.08 8.80 -20.42
C GLN A 620 4.94 8.33 -19.50
N ASP A 621 4.03 7.48 -19.98
CA ASP A 621 3.04 6.82 -19.12
C ASP A 621 3.72 5.99 -18.01
N ILE A 622 3.36 6.27 -16.75
CA ILE A 622 3.91 5.64 -15.56
C ILE A 622 2.76 5.13 -14.68
N VAL A 623 2.89 3.88 -14.22
CA VAL A 623 1.98 3.25 -13.25
C VAL A 623 2.75 2.99 -11.96
N VAL A 624 2.23 3.49 -10.85
CA VAL A 624 2.91 3.49 -9.54
C VAL A 624 1.91 3.24 -8.41
N ASP A 625 2.44 2.92 -7.24
CA ASP A 625 1.70 2.79 -5.99
C ASP A 625 2.53 3.41 -4.85
N HIS A 626 1.86 3.84 -3.78
CA HIS A 626 2.44 4.38 -2.55
C HIS A 626 3.53 5.44 -2.77
N VAL A 627 3.17 6.49 -3.50
CA VAL A 627 4.04 7.64 -3.78
C VAL A 627 3.88 8.70 -2.70
N VAL A 628 4.99 9.16 -2.13
CA VAL A 628 5.05 10.33 -1.24
C VAL A 628 5.85 11.43 -1.93
N ILE A 629 5.23 12.58 -2.13
CA ILE A 629 5.93 13.80 -2.54
C ILE A 629 6.25 14.57 -1.26
N GLU A 630 7.49 14.50 -0.82
CA GLU A 630 7.95 15.12 0.44
C GLU A 630 7.84 16.64 0.37
N ALA A 631 7.75 17.32 1.52
CA ALA A 631 7.70 18.79 1.56
C ALA A 631 8.90 19.42 0.83
N GLY A 632 8.61 20.24 -0.19
CA GLY A 632 9.61 20.86 -1.07
C GLY A 632 10.08 19.99 -2.25
N GLY A 633 9.63 18.74 -2.35
CA GLY A 633 9.76 17.91 -3.55
C GLY A 633 8.68 18.24 -4.58
N THR A 634 8.91 17.90 -5.84
CA THR A 634 7.93 18.16 -6.91
C THR A 634 7.81 16.99 -7.87
N VAL A 635 6.58 16.59 -8.18
CA VAL A 635 6.27 15.75 -9.35
C VAL A 635 5.60 16.61 -10.41
N SER A 636 6.09 16.54 -11.65
CA SER A 636 5.49 17.24 -12.78
C SER A 636 5.11 16.27 -13.89
N ILE A 637 3.82 16.20 -14.22
CA ILE A 637 3.29 15.35 -15.28
C ILE A 637 3.34 16.13 -16.59
N ARG A 638 4.02 15.60 -17.61
CA ARG A 638 4.01 16.21 -18.95
C ARG A 638 2.61 16.17 -19.56
N ASN A 639 2.35 17.08 -20.48
CA ASN A 639 1.00 17.30 -21.01
C ASN A 639 0.40 16.14 -21.82
N SER A 640 1.23 15.26 -22.38
CA SER A 640 0.85 14.10 -23.18
C SER A 640 0.88 12.77 -22.43
N GLU A 641 1.22 12.76 -21.14
CA GLU A 641 1.53 11.53 -20.42
C GLU A 641 0.54 11.23 -19.30
N LEU A 642 0.43 9.95 -18.95
CA LEU A 642 -0.35 9.44 -17.83
C LEU A 642 0.50 9.20 -16.59
N PHE A 643 -0.01 9.63 -15.44
CA PHE A 643 0.48 9.21 -14.14
C PHE A 643 -0.62 8.44 -13.41
N ILE A 644 -0.57 7.11 -13.53
CA ILE A 644 -1.60 6.20 -13.04
C ILE A 644 -1.24 5.76 -11.62
N ILE A 645 -2.14 6.04 -10.68
CA ILE A 645 -2.02 5.59 -9.30
C ILE A 645 -2.81 4.29 -9.14
N ASN A 646 -2.10 3.22 -8.82
CA ASN A 646 -2.65 1.90 -8.58
C ASN A 646 -3.19 1.82 -7.15
N ASN A 647 -4.27 1.07 -6.94
CA ASN A 647 -4.78 0.81 -5.59
C ASN A 647 -3.96 -0.29 -4.92
N GLY A 648 -3.30 0.07 -3.82
CA GLY A 648 -2.48 -0.80 -3.01
C GLY A 648 -2.99 -0.96 -1.59
N THR A 649 -2.07 -1.20 -0.67
CA THR A 649 -2.36 -1.16 0.77
C THR A 649 -2.00 0.20 1.34
N GLY A 650 -2.97 0.93 1.88
CA GLY A 650 -2.76 2.24 2.50
C GLY A 650 -3.07 3.37 1.53
N ILE A 651 -2.34 4.47 1.66
CA ILE A 651 -2.51 5.66 0.81
C ILE A 651 -1.61 5.51 -0.41
N ASP A 652 -2.20 5.60 -1.59
CA ASP A 652 -1.48 5.34 -2.83
C ASP A 652 -0.70 6.58 -3.34
N LEU A 653 -1.20 7.80 -3.04
CA LEU A 653 -0.50 9.06 -3.29
C LEU A 653 -0.65 10.05 -2.12
N ASN A 654 0.46 10.42 -1.48
CA ASN A 654 0.52 11.47 -0.47
C ASN A 654 1.31 12.68 -1.00
N VAL A 655 0.65 13.83 -1.11
CA VAL A 655 1.26 15.08 -1.59
C VAL A 655 1.55 16.02 -0.42
N GLU A 656 2.81 16.05 0.04
CA GLU A 656 3.31 17.00 1.04
C GLU A 656 4.09 18.18 0.41
N GLY A 657 4.65 17.97 -0.79
CA GLY A 657 5.26 18.98 -1.65
C GLY A 657 4.30 19.43 -2.75
N THR A 658 4.79 19.54 -3.98
CA THR A 658 4.01 20.04 -5.13
C THR A 658 3.75 18.96 -6.18
N LEU A 659 2.50 18.78 -6.60
CA LEU A 659 2.13 18.02 -7.79
C LEU A 659 1.67 18.98 -8.89
N ILE A 660 2.37 18.97 -10.03
CA ILE A 660 2.01 19.75 -11.22
C ILE A 660 1.42 18.82 -12.27
N ASP A 661 0.13 18.97 -12.56
CA ASP A 661 -0.59 18.18 -13.56
C ASP A 661 -0.89 19.06 -14.80
N ASN A 662 -0.02 18.89 -15.81
CA ASN A 662 -0.12 19.57 -17.10
C ASN A 662 -0.94 18.79 -18.14
N GLY A 663 -1.63 17.71 -17.78
CA GLY A 663 -2.30 16.80 -18.73
C GLY A 663 -3.32 17.51 -19.63
N ASN A 664 -3.31 17.21 -20.93
CA ASN A 664 -4.16 17.83 -21.95
C ASN A 664 -5.38 16.97 -22.36
N GLY A 665 -6.24 16.58 -21.41
CA GLY A 665 -7.48 15.85 -21.70
C GLY A 665 -7.22 14.49 -22.37
N ASN A 666 -8.25 13.85 -22.94
CA ASN A 666 -8.15 12.55 -23.64
C ASN A 666 -7.54 11.39 -22.83
N GLY A 667 -7.64 11.46 -21.50
CA GLY A 667 -7.04 10.47 -20.61
C GLY A 667 -5.57 10.73 -20.30
N ASN A 668 -5.01 11.93 -20.51
CA ASN A 668 -3.68 12.33 -20.01
C ASN A 668 -3.77 13.06 -18.66
N GLY A 669 -2.64 13.18 -17.96
CA GLY A 669 -2.54 13.78 -16.63
C GLY A 669 -2.54 12.73 -15.52
N ILE A 670 -2.94 13.11 -14.31
CA ILE A 670 -3.15 12.10 -13.26
C ILE A 670 -4.30 11.17 -13.64
N ASN A 671 -4.21 9.90 -13.24
CA ASN A 671 -5.30 8.94 -13.34
C ASN A 671 -5.44 8.16 -12.03
N LEU A 672 -6.47 8.51 -11.26
CA LEU A 672 -6.83 7.86 -9.99
C LEU A 672 -7.92 6.79 -10.19
N THR A 673 -8.61 6.81 -11.33
CA THR A 673 -9.81 6.00 -11.55
C THR A 673 -9.55 4.65 -12.21
N ALA A 674 -8.52 4.52 -13.05
CA ALA A 674 -8.28 3.30 -13.83
C ALA A 674 -8.08 2.08 -12.93
N ASN A 675 -7.40 2.29 -11.80
CA ASN A 675 -7.06 1.23 -10.85
C ASN A 675 -7.63 1.49 -9.45
N SER A 676 -8.58 2.43 -9.30
CA SER A 676 -9.20 2.82 -8.01
C SER A 676 -8.21 3.33 -6.95
N GLY A 677 -7.13 4.00 -7.37
CA GLY A 677 -6.16 4.59 -6.45
C GLY A 677 -6.74 5.79 -5.67
N THR A 678 -6.24 5.97 -4.46
CA THR A 678 -6.61 7.02 -3.50
C THR A 678 -5.48 8.01 -3.30
N TRP A 679 -5.81 9.22 -2.84
CA TRP A 679 -4.79 10.23 -2.57
C TRP A 679 -5.14 11.15 -1.40
N ILE A 680 -4.11 11.76 -0.80
CA ILE A 680 -4.24 12.84 0.17
C ILE A 680 -3.35 14.03 -0.17
N LEU A 681 -3.73 15.18 0.37
CA LEU A 681 -2.97 16.42 0.36
C LEU A 681 -2.63 16.78 1.80
N ALA A 682 -1.35 16.98 2.12
CA ALA A 682 -0.93 17.43 3.44
C ALA A 682 -1.21 18.92 3.65
N PRO A 683 -1.21 19.43 4.91
CA PRO A 683 -1.51 20.83 5.21
C PRO A 683 -0.66 21.89 4.49
N ASN A 684 0.54 21.54 4.01
CA ASN A 684 1.43 22.42 3.25
C ASN A 684 1.61 21.96 1.79
N GLY A 685 0.87 20.93 1.37
CA GLY A 685 0.95 20.39 0.02
C GLY A 685 0.30 21.31 -1.00
N GLU A 686 0.72 21.19 -2.25
CA GLU A 686 0.25 22.04 -3.35
C GLU A 686 -0.11 21.21 -4.59
N ILE A 687 -1.27 21.50 -5.18
CA ILE A 687 -1.65 21.03 -6.50
C ILE A 687 -1.64 22.19 -7.50
N ILE A 688 -0.96 22.02 -8.64
CA ILE A 688 -0.95 22.99 -9.74
C ILE A 688 -1.54 22.35 -10.98
N LYS A 689 -2.73 22.82 -11.40
CA LYS A 689 -3.38 22.42 -12.65
C LYS A 689 -3.11 23.46 -13.73
N THR A 690 -2.59 23.01 -14.88
CA THR A 690 -2.25 23.89 -16.01
C THR A 690 -2.85 23.43 -17.34
N GLY A 691 -3.45 22.25 -17.39
CA GLY A 691 -4.04 21.66 -18.60
C GLY A 691 -5.51 21.25 -18.44
N THR A 692 -6.03 20.54 -19.44
CA THR A 692 -7.45 20.13 -19.57
C THR A 692 -7.79 18.76 -18.97
N SER A 693 -6.84 18.09 -18.31
CA SER A 693 -7.10 16.82 -17.59
C SER A 693 -8.21 17.00 -16.55
N SER A 694 -9.06 15.97 -16.40
CA SER A 694 -10.22 16.02 -15.52
C SER A 694 -9.82 16.23 -14.06
N VAL A 695 -10.47 17.17 -13.38
CA VAL A 695 -10.30 17.41 -11.94
C VAL A 695 -11.24 16.52 -11.10
N ALA A 696 -12.30 15.97 -11.69
CA ALA A 696 -13.31 15.19 -10.96
C ALA A 696 -12.72 14.01 -10.18
N GLN A 697 -11.70 13.36 -10.73
CA GLN A 697 -11.00 12.25 -10.08
C GLN A 697 -10.30 12.66 -8.78
N TYR A 698 -9.80 13.90 -8.65
CA TYR A 698 -9.23 14.36 -7.39
C TYR A 698 -10.32 14.45 -6.31
N ARG A 699 -11.52 14.91 -6.67
CA ARG A 699 -12.70 14.94 -5.79
C ARG A 699 -13.14 13.53 -5.38
N ASP A 700 -13.27 12.65 -6.36
CA ASP A 700 -13.92 11.35 -6.19
C ASP A 700 -13.01 10.30 -5.54
N SER A 701 -11.69 10.46 -5.64
CA SER A 701 -10.68 9.54 -5.08
C SER A 701 -9.89 10.09 -3.88
N TYR A 702 -10.32 11.21 -3.28
CA TYR A 702 -9.66 11.72 -2.06
C TYR A 702 -9.94 10.78 -0.88
N GLU A 703 -8.89 10.35 -0.18
CA GLU A 703 -9.00 9.42 0.94
C GLU A 703 -9.82 10.03 2.10
N GLY A 704 -10.83 9.30 2.56
CA GLY A 704 -11.80 9.81 3.55
C GLY A 704 -12.80 10.85 3.02
N GLY A 705 -12.78 11.15 1.71
CA GLY A 705 -13.70 12.08 1.05
C GLY A 705 -13.23 13.54 1.05
N ILE A 706 -13.41 14.21 -0.09
CA ILE A 706 -12.81 15.52 -0.39
C ILE A 706 -13.11 16.64 0.62
N ALA A 707 -14.24 16.57 1.35
CA ALA A 707 -14.57 17.55 2.39
C ALA A 707 -13.53 17.62 3.53
N ASN A 708 -12.74 16.55 3.69
CA ASN A 708 -11.67 16.45 4.68
C ASN A 708 -10.35 17.09 4.23
N ILE A 709 -10.26 17.64 3.01
CA ILE A 709 -9.05 18.32 2.53
C ILE A 709 -8.61 19.43 3.50
N PRO A 710 -7.30 19.59 3.82
CA PRO A 710 -6.84 20.62 4.75
C PRO A 710 -7.10 22.03 4.21
N ALA A 711 -7.57 22.95 5.05
CA ALA A 711 -7.82 24.33 4.64
C ALA A 711 -6.55 25.12 4.30
N THR A 712 -5.40 24.75 4.89
CA THR A 712 -4.12 25.47 4.76
C THR A 712 -3.29 25.07 3.55
N ALA A 713 -3.68 24.00 2.85
CA ALA A 713 -2.99 23.54 1.64
C ALA A 713 -3.30 24.48 0.46
N ASP A 714 -2.61 24.29 -0.66
CA ASP A 714 -2.77 25.15 -1.83
C ASP A 714 -3.27 24.38 -3.06
N TRP A 715 -4.22 24.98 -3.78
CA TRP A 715 -4.66 24.53 -5.09
C TRP A 715 -4.59 25.68 -6.08
N ARG A 716 -3.84 25.51 -7.17
CA ARG A 716 -3.64 26.55 -8.20
C ARG A 716 -4.17 26.12 -9.55
N TYR A 717 -5.05 26.94 -10.12
CA TYR A 717 -5.34 26.95 -11.54
C TYR A 717 -4.45 27.99 -12.21
N ARG A 718 -3.45 27.51 -12.96
CA ARG A 718 -2.40 28.35 -13.55
C ARG A 718 -2.41 28.24 -15.06
N HIS A 719 -2.63 29.37 -15.73
CA HIS A 719 -2.33 29.51 -17.16
C HIS A 719 -0.84 29.85 -17.36
N ASN A 720 -0.18 29.20 -18.31
CA ASN A 720 1.23 29.42 -18.64
C ASN A 720 1.49 29.27 -20.16
N THR A 721 2.75 29.36 -20.61
CA THR A 721 3.12 29.26 -22.04
C THR A 721 2.77 27.93 -22.70
N ASN A 722 2.64 26.87 -21.91
CA ASN A 722 2.36 25.50 -22.35
C ASN A 722 0.90 25.10 -22.09
N SER A 723 0.12 25.96 -21.44
CA SER A 723 -1.30 25.76 -21.16
C SER A 723 -2.13 26.02 -22.39
N GLY A 724 -3.03 25.10 -22.71
CA GLY A 724 -4.23 25.41 -23.47
C GLY A 724 -5.30 25.95 -22.52
N LEU A 725 -6.46 25.31 -22.50
CA LEU A 725 -7.49 25.56 -21.48
C LEU A 725 -7.09 24.90 -20.15
N VAL A 726 -7.55 25.46 -19.02
CA VAL A 726 -7.29 24.94 -17.66
C VAL A 726 -8.59 24.42 -17.05
N ALA A 727 -8.78 23.10 -17.03
CA ALA A 727 -10.05 22.53 -16.55
C ALA A 727 -10.26 22.76 -15.04
N VAL A 728 -11.45 23.24 -14.66
CA VAL A 728 -11.90 23.41 -13.27
C VAL A 728 -13.11 22.50 -12.98
N ILE A 729 -13.45 22.34 -11.70
CA ILE A 729 -14.70 21.68 -11.29
C ILE A 729 -15.33 22.41 -10.11
N SER A 730 -16.65 22.56 -10.10
CA SER A 730 -17.34 23.21 -8.98
C SER A 730 -18.26 22.28 -8.21
N VAL A 731 -18.98 21.39 -8.90
CA VAL A 731 -20.01 20.55 -8.26
C VAL A 731 -19.43 19.66 -7.15
N ASN A 732 -19.82 19.94 -5.90
CA ASN A 732 -19.45 19.21 -4.69
C ASN A 732 -17.93 19.13 -4.46
N MET A 733 -17.18 20.10 -4.98
CA MET A 733 -15.74 20.16 -4.81
C MET A 733 -15.38 20.99 -3.58
N PHE A 734 -14.42 20.50 -2.80
CA PHE A 734 -13.82 21.24 -1.70
C PHE A 734 -12.39 21.60 -2.10
N TYR A 735 -12.08 22.89 -2.10
CA TYR A 735 -10.72 23.39 -2.30
C TYR A 735 -10.12 23.82 -0.96
N PRO A 736 -8.78 23.78 -0.82
CA PRO A 736 -8.09 24.37 0.31
C PRO A 736 -7.97 25.89 0.06
N ASN A 737 -6.79 26.52 0.12
CA ASN A 737 -6.61 27.82 -0.52
C ASN A 737 -6.69 27.65 -2.04
N LEU A 738 -7.49 28.48 -2.72
CA LEU A 738 -7.67 28.41 -4.16
C LEU A 738 -7.05 29.62 -4.85
N TYR A 739 -6.14 29.38 -5.79
CA TYR A 739 -5.50 30.41 -6.59
C TYR A 739 -5.88 30.29 -8.06
N ILE A 740 -6.27 31.41 -8.66
CA ILE A 740 -6.47 31.57 -10.09
C ILE A 740 -5.42 32.54 -10.58
N GLU A 741 -4.52 32.11 -11.47
CA GLU A 741 -3.39 32.92 -11.89
C GLU A 741 -2.95 32.67 -13.33
N SER A 742 -2.21 33.64 -13.87
CA SER A 742 -1.48 33.48 -15.12
C SER A 742 -0.02 33.86 -14.93
N THR A 743 0.87 33.00 -15.42
CA THR A 743 2.34 33.22 -15.44
C THR A 743 2.83 33.63 -16.82
N ASN A 744 1.93 33.81 -17.78
CA ASN A 744 2.24 34.19 -19.16
C ASN A 744 1.16 35.10 -19.74
N GLY A 745 1.32 36.42 -19.59
CA GLY A 745 0.34 37.41 -20.05
C GLY A 745 -1.01 37.31 -19.31
N GLY A 746 -1.96 38.18 -19.66
CA GLY A 746 -3.32 38.08 -19.11
C GLY A 746 -4.07 36.87 -19.68
N HIS A 747 -4.99 36.27 -18.89
CA HIS A 747 -5.82 35.14 -19.33
C HIS A 747 -7.26 35.27 -18.84
N ASN A 748 -8.21 34.94 -19.72
CA ASN A 748 -9.64 34.94 -19.41
C ASN A 748 -10.16 33.50 -19.44
N PHE A 749 -10.54 32.97 -18.28
CA PHE A 749 -11.08 31.63 -18.05
C PHE A 749 -12.54 31.55 -18.53
N THR A 750 -12.76 31.72 -19.84
CA THR A 750 -14.09 31.88 -20.47
C THR A 750 -14.68 30.57 -20.98
N ASN A 751 -13.87 29.53 -21.19
CA ASN A 751 -14.37 28.29 -21.76
C ASN A 751 -15.31 27.57 -20.77
N ALA A 752 -16.28 26.81 -21.28
CA ALA A 752 -17.20 26.06 -20.43
C ALA A 752 -16.52 25.12 -19.41
N SER A 753 -15.29 24.66 -19.72
CA SER A 753 -14.46 23.83 -18.83
C SER A 753 -13.61 24.62 -17.82
N GLU A 754 -13.49 25.94 -17.98
CA GLU A 754 -12.67 26.84 -17.15
C GLU A 754 -13.50 27.72 -16.21
N VAL A 755 -14.82 27.77 -16.44
CA VAL A 755 -15.80 28.57 -15.68
C VAL A 755 -16.37 27.76 -14.52
N PHE A 756 -16.61 28.41 -13.37
CA PHE A 756 -17.27 27.74 -12.26
C PHE A 756 -18.74 27.47 -12.59
N ARG A 757 -19.12 26.20 -12.65
CA ARG A 757 -20.47 25.75 -13.08
C ARG A 757 -21.01 24.73 -12.11
N GLY A 758 -22.22 24.97 -11.62
CA GLY A 758 -22.92 24.08 -10.70
C GLY A 758 -24.43 24.16 -10.87
N ILE A 759 -25.08 23.02 -11.10
CA ILE A 759 -26.54 22.90 -11.14
C ILE A 759 -27.00 22.08 -9.94
N ASN A 760 -26.41 20.90 -9.76
CA ASN A 760 -26.76 19.95 -8.71
C ASN A 760 -25.86 20.03 -7.46
N GLY A 761 -25.06 21.10 -7.37
CA GLY A 761 -24.15 21.37 -6.25
C GLY A 761 -23.26 22.57 -6.59
N PHE A 762 -22.57 23.08 -5.58
CA PHE A 762 -21.63 24.20 -5.65
C PHE A 762 -20.27 23.78 -5.08
N MET A 763 -19.28 24.67 -5.10
CA MET A 763 -17.96 24.45 -4.50
C MET A 763 -17.79 25.19 -3.19
N THR A 764 -17.03 24.59 -2.28
CA THR A 764 -16.60 25.21 -1.03
C THR A 764 -15.08 25.39 -1.04
N ILE A 765 -14.60 26.58 -0.73
CA ILE A 765 -13.19 26.91 -0.53
C ILE A 765 -12.98 26.99 0.98
N LYS A 766 -12.22 26.05 1.53
CA LYS A 766 -12.02 25.94 2.98
C LYS A 766 -11.02 26.96 3.52
N GLY A 767 -10.10 27.42 2.68
CA GLY A 767 -9.17 28.50 2.97
C GLY A 767 -9.59 29.79 2.26
N ASN A 768 -8.60 30.53 1.79
CA ASN A 768 -8.81 31.78 1.06
C ASN A 768 -8.93 31.54 -0.45
N MET A 769 -9.66 32.42 -1.14
CA MET A 769 -9.74 32.46 -2.59
C MET A 769 -8.96 33.66 -3.14
N TYR A 770 -8.07 33.40 -4.09
CA TYR A 770 -7.16 34.38 -4.68
C TYR A 770 -7.36 34.43 -6.20
N ILE A 771 -7.69 35.60 -6.73
CA ILE A 771 -7.92 35.80 -8.17
C ILE A 771 -6.96 36.86 -8.67
N GLY A 772 -5.91 36.44 -9.38
CA GLY A 772 -4.90 37.37 -9.89
C GLY A 772 -4.08 38.08 -8.81
N ASN A 773 -4.09 37.55 -7.58
CA ASN A 773 -3.20 38.01 -6.50
C ASN A 773 -1.79 37.42 -6.63
N THR A 774 -1.65 36.32 -7.37
CA THR A 774 -0.37 35.67 -7.71
C THR A 774 -0.20 35.59 -9.23
N GLY A 775 0.96 35.08 -9.67
CA GLY A 775 1.36 35.11 -11.08
C GLY A 775 1.87 36.47 -11.54
N THR A 776 1.97 36.65 -12.86
CA THR A 776 2.51 37.87 -13.49
C THR A 776 1.53 38.55 -14.45
N GLY A 777 0.39 37.92 -14.72
CA GLY A 777 -0.65 38.44 -15.61
C GLY A 777 -1.99 38.58 -14.90
N ALA A 778 -2.81 39.51 -15.37
CA ALA A 778 -4.18 39.66 -14.91
C ALA A 778 -5.04 38.44 -15.30
N VAL A 779 -6.01 38.08 -14.48
CA VAL A 779 -6.93 36.97 -14.78
C VAL A 779 -8.38 37.36 -14.62
N GLN A 780 -9.23 36.86 -15.50
CA GLN A 780 -10.69 37.00 -15.42
C GLN A 780 -11.30 35.61 -15.32
N ILE A 781 -12.10 35.35 -14.28
CA ILE A 781 -12.81 34.08 -14.10
C ILE A 781 -14.28 34.32 -13.81
N PHE A 782 -15.12 33.42 -14.29
CA PHE A 782 -16.58 33.57 -14.26
C PHE A 782 -17.23 32.52 -13.35
N ASN A 783 -18.24 32.95 -12.61
CA ASN A 783 -19.16 32.15 -11.82
C ASN A 783 -20.48 32.03 -12.57
N ASN A 784 -20.71 30.87 -13.16
CA ASN A 784 -21.96 30.51 -13.83
C ASN A 784 -22.65 29.37 -13.05
N ASN A 785 -22.54 29.40 -11.72
CA ASN A 785 -23.23 28.49 -10.81
C ASN A 785 -24.71 28.87 -10.72
N ILE A 786 -25.60 27.97 -11.10
CA ILE A 786 -27.06 28.16 -11.03
C ILE A 786 -27.69 27.33 -9.90
N ASN A 787 -26.88 26.74 -9.01
CA ASN A 787 -27.36 26.00 -7.86
C ASN A 787 -27.96 26.96 -6.82
N ALA A 788 -28.97 26.51 -6.06
CA ALA A 788 -29.58 27.31 -5.01
C ALA A 788 -28.59 27.81 -3.95
N GLY A 789 -27.51 27.06 -3.69
CA GLY A 789 -26.36 27.52 -2.92
C GLY A 789 -25.36 28.28 -3.78
N ALA A 790 -24.88 29.40 -3.26
CA ALA A 790 -23.78 30.18 -3.82
C ALA A 790 -22.43 29.45 -3.70
N ILE A 791 -21.39 29.93 -4.38
CA ILE A 791 -20.01 29.51 -4.07
C ILE A 791 -19.72 29.92 -2.63
N ASP A 792 -19.11 29.04 -1.85
CA ASP A 792 -18.89 29.24 -0.42
C ASP A 792 -17.39 29.36 -0.11
N VAL A 793 -16.95 30.50 0.43
CA VAL A 793 -15.55 30.79 0.79
C VAL A 793 -15.47 30.94 2.31
N LEU A 794 -14.88 29.95 2.99
CA LEU A 794 -14.76 29.95 4.44
C LEU A 794 -13.68 30.92 4.98
N GLY A 795 -12.75 31.34 4.10
CA GLY A 795 -11.76 32.38 4.37
C GLY A 795 -12.05 33.69 3.62
N ASP A 796 -10.99 34.40 3.26
CA ASP A 796 -11.04 35.67 2.55
C ASP A 796 -11.19 35.49 1.03
N LEU A 797 -11.83 36.45 0.37
CA LEU A 797 -11.81 36.60 -1.09
C LEU A 797 -10.93 37.79 -1.47
N ILE A 798 -9.84 37.53 -2.21
CA ILE A 798 -8.85 38.53 -2.60
C ILE A 798 -8.73 38.57 -4.12
N ILE A 799 -8.99 39.74 -4.71
CA ILE A 799 -8.98 39.96 -6.16
C ILE A 799 -7.95 41.04 -6.52
N GLY A 800 -7.07 40.73 -7.48
CA GLY A 800 -5.94 41.58 -7.87
C GLY A 800 -4.78 41.53 -6.86
N GLY A 801 -3.80 42.41 -7.02
CA GLY A 801 -2.67 42.57 -6.10
C GLY A 801 -1.32 42.04 -6.63
N ASN A 802 -1.29 41.39 -7.80
CA ASN A 802 -0.03 40.90 -8.39
C ASN A 802 0.80 41.97 -9.12
N GLY A 803 0.28 43.20 -9.26
CA GLY A 803 0.97 44.31 -9.92
C GLY A 803 1.04 44.20 -11.45
N SER A 804 0.16 43.39 -12.06
CA SER A 804 0.05 43.30 -13.51
C SER A 804 -0.51 44.59 -14.14
N VAL A 805 -0.34 44.75 -15.45
CA VAL A 805 -0.83 45.94 -16.19
C VAL A 805 -2.34 45.86 -16.48
N GLY A 806 -2.96 44.69 -16.30
CA GLY A 806 -4.39 44.46 -16.56
C GLY A 806 -5.22 44.48 -15.27
N ILE A 807 -6.52 44.20 -15.41
CA ILE A 807 -7.47 44.09 -14.29
C ILE A 807 -7.78 42.62 -14.07
N SER A 808 -7.67 42.15 -12.83
CA SER A 808 -8.13 40.83 -12.44
C SER A 808 -9.59 40.88 -11.99
N LYS A 809 -10.41 39.94 -12.47
CA LYS A 809 -11.87 39.97 -12.34
C LYS A 809 -12.45 38.66 -11.84
N PHE A 810 -13.42 38.76 -10.93
CA PHE A 810 -14.40 37.70 -10.67
C PHE A 810 -15.76 38.14 -11.17
N GLU A 811 -16.33 37.42 -12.14
CA GLU A 811 -17.58 37.81 -12.80
C GLU A 811 -18.70 36.83 -12.47
N ASN A 812 -19.91 37.31 -12.22
CA ASN A 812 -21.03 36.46 -11.79
C ASN A 812 -21.89 35.86 -12.93
N ASN A 813 -21.43 35.93 -14.19
CA ASN A 813 -22.15 35.37 -15.32
C ASN A 813 -21.22 35.15 -16.49
N ILE A 814 -21.60 34.33 -17.47
CA ILE A 814 -21.00 34.39 -18.81
C ILE A 814 -22.06 34.10 -19.87
N SER A 815 -22.14 34.97 -20.90
CA SER A 815 -23.04 34.76 -22.06
C SER A 815 -24.55 34.64 -21.71
N GLY A 816 -25.05 35.42 -20.74
CA GLY A 816 -26.48 35.50 -20.38
C GLY A 816 -26.99 34.36 -19.48
N GLY A 817 -26.10 33.69 -18.75
CA GLY A 817 -26.44 32.77 -17.67
C GLY A 817 -26.22 33.45 -16.31
N VAL A 818 -27.15 33.28 -15.37
CA VAL A 818 -27.12 33.98 -14.08
C VAL A 818 -26.44 33.14 -13.00
N GLY A 819 -25.29 33.57 -12.50
CA GLY A 819 -24.68 32.99 -11.30
C GLY A 819 -25.46 33.33 -10.03
N THR A 820 -25.60 32.39 -9.09
CA THR A 820 -26.30 32.62 -7.81
C THR A 820 -25.50 33.45 -6.81
N GLY A 821 -24.25 33.82 -7.15
CA GLY A 821 -23.38 34.67 -6.34
C GLY A 821 -22.38 33.89 -5.49
N ILE A 822 -21.95 34.51 -4.40
CA ILE A 822 -20.86 34.05 -3.53
C ILE A 822 -21.16 34.40 -2.05
N GLU A 823 -20.79 33.50 -1.15
CA GLU A 823 -20.77 33.71 0.30
C GLU A 823 -19.32 33.70 0.79
N VAL A 824 -18.91 34.74 1.51
CA VAL A 824 -17.55 34.94 2.02
C VAL A 824 -17.60 35.10 3.54
N HIS A 825 -16.97 34.17 4.24
CA HIS A 825 -16.93 34.14 5.70
C HIS A 825 -15.80 35.01 6.29
N GLY A 826 -14.74 35.25 5.52
CA GLY A 826 -13.69 36.22 5.83
C GLY A 826 -13.93 37.59 5.22
N ASP A 827 -12.85 38.32 4.97
CA ASP A 827 -12.87 39.65 4.36
C ASP A 827 -12.96 39.54 2.82
N LEU A 828 -13.64 40.52 2.21
CA LEU A 828 -13.59 40.77 0.77
C LEU A 828 -12.58 41.89 0.50
N LEU A 829 -11.50 41.60 -0.22
CA LEU A 829 -10.47 42.57 -0.58
C LEU A 829 -10.33 42.70 -2.11
N LEU A 830 -10.63 43.90 -2.60
CA LEU A 830 -10.39 44.31 -3.97
C LEU A 830 -9.15 45.20 -4.01
N HIS A 831 -8.06 44.71 -4.59
CA HIS A 831 -6.85 45.52 -4.81
C HIS A 831 -7.08 46.61 -5.86
N THR A 832 -6.08 47.48 -6.06
CA THR A 832 -6.14 48.58 -7.03
C THR A 832 -6.44 48.14 -8.48
N ASP A 833 -6.08 46.91 -8.81
CA ASP A 833 -6.27 46.24 -10.10
C ASP A 833 -7.29 45.07 -10.02
N GLY A 834 -8.03 44.96 -8.93
CA GLY A 834 -9.06 43.95 -8.71
C GLY A 834 -10.47 44.51 -8.96
N VAL A 835 -11.32 43.70 -9.59
CA VAL A 835 -12.74 44.02 -9.81
C VAL A 835 -13.63 42.82 -9.49
N LEU A 836 -14.70 43.06 -8.74
CA LEU A 836 -15.82 42.15 -8.53
C LEU A 836 -16.97 42.60 -9.44
N ASP A 837 -17.35 41.77 -10.41
CA ASP A 837 -18.23 42.17 -11.51
C ASP A 837 -19.53 41.36 -11.48
N PHE A 838 -20.64 42.05 -11.17
CA PHE A 838 -21.98 41.48 -11.17
C PHE A 838 -22.85 42.08 -12.28
N GLU A 839 -22.30 42.86 -13.21
CA GLU A 839 -23.06 43.42 -14.34
C GLU A 839 -23.32 42.35 -15.44
N ASP A 840 -24.55 41.82 -15.59
CA ASP A 840 -24.88 40.81 -16.62
C ASP A 840 -25.46 41.38 -17.93
N GLY A 841 -25.68 42.69 -18.03
CA GLY A 841 -26.35 43.29 -19.20
C GLY A 841 -27.77 42.76 -19.49
N THR A 842 -28.32 41.84 -18.68
CA THR A 842 -29.71 41.38 -18.73
C THR A 842 -30.37 41.52 -17.34
N ALA A 843 -31.41 42.34 -17.26
CA ALA A 843 -31.97 42.88 -16.03
C ALA A 843 -32.89 41.93 -15.22
N ALA A 844 -32.57 40.64 -15.11
CA ALA A 844 -33.52 39.66 -14.56
C ALA A 844 -33.18 39.11 -13.16
N THR A 845 -31.93 39.17 -12.69
CA THR A 845 -31.51 39.01 -11.27
C THR A 845 -30.00 38.74 -11.26
N ASP A 846 -29.17 39.63 -10.73
CA ASP A 846 -27.77 39.29 -10.46
C ASP A 846 -27.66 38.53 -9.13
N GLY A 847 -26.61 37.73 -8.96
CA GLY A 847 -26.42 36.88 -7.78
C GLY A 847 -26.26 37.66 -6.47
N VAL A 848 -26.21 36.93 -5.36
CA VAL A 848 -26.03 37.52 -4.02
C VAL A 848 -24.56 37.50 -3.59
N VAL A 849 -24.05 38.60 -3.05
CA VAL A 849 -22.79 38.63 -2.30
C VAL A 849 -23.14 38.61 -0.81
N ARG A 850 -22.98 37.47 -0.14
CA ARG A 850 -23.17 37.38 1.33
C ARG A 850 -21.81 37.49 2.02
N LEU A 851 -21.67 38.43 2.96
CA LEU A 851 -20.38 38.74 3.57
C LEU A 851 -20.46 38.74 5.10
N HIS A 852 -19.55 38.00 5.76
CA HIS A 852 -19.41 37.96 7.22
C HIS A 852 -18.24 38.82 7.74
N GLY A 853 -17.22 39.08 6.91
CA GLY A 853 -16.07 39.95 7.24
C GLY A 853 -16.17 41.35 6.64
N ASN A 854 -15.05 42.06 6.52
CA ASN A 854 -15.01 43.45 6.05
C ASN A 854 -15.12 43.55 4.53
N TRP A 855 -15.74 44.63 4.06
CA TRP A 855 -15.74 45.04 2.66
C TRP A 855 -14.60 46.03 2.44
N ILE A 856 -13.55 45.63 1.72
CA ILE A 856 -12.35 46.43 1.52
C ILE A 856 -12.11 46.63 0.02
N ASN A 857 -12.43 47.83 -0.47
CA ASN A 857 -12.22 48.20 -1.86
C ASN A 857 -11.10 49.25 -2.00
N LEU A 858 -9.90 48.76 -2.32
CA LEU A 858 -8.73 49.60 -2.58
C LEU A 858 -8.66 50.11 -4.03
N ASN A 859 -9.57 49.66 -4.91
CA ASN A 859 -9.65 50.16 -6.27
C ASN A 859 -10.04 51.64 -6.27
N THR A 860 -9.24 52.47 -6.95
CA THR A 860 -9.48 53.92 -7.04
C THR A 860 -10.56 54.29 -8.06
N GLY A 861 -10.88 53.38 -8.98
CA GLY A 861 -12.01 53.47 -9.91
C GLY A 861 -13.22 52.69 -9.40
N ASN A 862 -13.94 52.03 -10.32
CA ASN A 862 -14.99 51.07 -9.96
C ASN A 862 -14.35 49.71 -9.68
N GLY A 863 -14.31 49.32 -8.40
CA GLY A 863 -13.84 47.99 -7.98
C GLY A 863 -14.99 46.98 -7.91
N PHE A 864 -16.21 47.46 -7.70
CA PHE A 864 -17.40 46.64 -7.66
C PHE A 864 -18.35 47.15 -8.74
N ASP A 865 -18.59 46.34 -9.78
CA ASP A 865 -19.61 46.62 -10.78
C ASP A 865 -20.90 45.94 -10.27
N GLU A 866 -21.74 46.68 -9.56
CA GLU A 866 -22.83 46.14 -8.73
C GLU A 866 -24.00 45.55 -9.53
N GLY A 867 -24.23 46.01 -10.77
CA GLY A 867 -25.36 45.57 -11.58
C GLY A 867 -26.69 45.70 -10.85
N GLN A 868 -27.50 44.64 -10.85
CA GLN A 868 -28.73 44.50 -10.06
C GLN A 868 -28.55 43.57 -8.84
N SER A 869 -27.31 43.42 -8.36
CA SER A 869 -26.97 42.44 -7.31
C SER A 869 -27.55 42.80 -5.95
N THR A 870 -27.49 41.83 -5.04
CA THR A 870 -27.78 42.05 -3.62
C THR A 870 -26.55 41.76 -2.79
N VAL A 871 -26.12 42.72 -1.97
CA VAL A 871 -25.08 42.53 -0.96
C VAL A 871 -25.74 42.34 0.41
N GLU A 872 -25.53 41.18 1.03
CA GLU A 872 -26.06 40.85 2.35
C GLU A 872 -24.93 40.83 3.39
N PHE A 873 -24.98 41.76 4.35
CA PHE A 873 -24.05 41.81 5.48
C PHE A 873 -24.61 40.99 6.65
N VAL A 874 -23.88 39.95 7.06
CA VAL A 874 -24.31 38.97 8.06
C VAL A 874 -23.28 38.82 9.20
N GLY A 875 -23.43 37.78 10.02
CA GLY A 875 -22.48 37.45 11.09
C GLY A 875 -22.75 38.17 12.42
N THR A 876 -21.80 38.06 13.34
CA THR A 876 -21.88 38.57 14.73
C THR A 876 -20.79 39.58 15.08
N SER A 877 -19.75 39.67 14.26
CA SER A 877 -18.65 40.62 14.36
C SER A 877 -19.02 41.98 13.79
N ASN A 878 -18.34 43.03 14.26
CA ASN A 878 -18.36 44.32 13.58
C ASN A 878 -17.72 44.19 12.19
N GLN A 879 -18.33 44.83 11.19
CA GLN A 879 -17.82 44.89 9.81
C GLN A 879 -17.58 46.34 9.42
N THR A 880 -16.59 46.57 8.57
CA THR A 880 -16.34 47.87 7.93
C THR A 880 -16.64 47.83 6.43
N ILE A 881 -17.02 48.99 5.88
CA ILE A 881 -17.02 49.27 4.44
C ILE A 881 -15.95 50.31 4.18
N ASP A 882 -14.82 49.88 3.64
CA ASP A 882 -13.66 50.69 3.35
C ASP A 882 -13.51 50.92 1.84
N LYS A 883 -13.47 52.20 1.41
CA LYS A 883 -13.22 52.60 0.01
C LYS A 883 -12.08 53.62 -0.03
N ALA A 884 -11.07 53.39 -0.86
CA ALA A 884 -9.83 54.16 -0.83
C ALA A 884 -9.97 55.68 -1.10
N THR A 885 -10.92 56.14 -1.94
CA THR A 885 -10.97 57.57 -2.35
C THR A 885 -12.36 58.16 -2.63
N THR A 886 -13.46 57.40 -2.52
CA THR A 886 -14.79 57.84 -3.00
C THR A 886 -15.93 57.22 -2.19
N SER A 887 -17.16 57.47 -2.63
CA SER A 887 -18.31 56.62 -2.30
C SER A 887 -18.09 55.18 -2.79
N GLU A 888 -18.72 54.24 -2.09
CA GLU A 888 -18.97 52.88 -2.58
C GLU A 888 -20.45 52.75 -2.92
N THR A 889 -20.75 52.15 -4.07
CA THR A 889 -22.13 52.04 -4.58
C THR A 889 -22.61 50.60 -4.50
N PHE A 890 -23.87 50.44 -4.10
CA PHE A 890 -24.55 49.16 -4.02
C PHE A 890 -25.95 49.28 -4.63
N TYR A 891 -26.39 48.25 -5.37
CA TYR A 891 -27.73 48.24 -5.93
C TYR A 891 -28.79 47.87 -4.89
N ASN A 892 -28.74 46.64 -4.35
CA ASN A 892 -29.50 46.23 -3.17
C ASN A 892 -28.58 45.90 -2.01
N VAL A 893 -28.97 46.30 -0.80
CA VAL A 893 -28.28 45.95 0.45
C VAL A 893 -29.25 45.33 1.44
N VAL A 894 -28.84 44.25 2.07
CA VAL A 894 -29.55 43.65 3.20
C VAL A 894 -28.64 43.66 4.41
N VAL A 895 -29.09 44.30 5.50
CA VAL A 895 -28.39 44.27 6.79
C VAL A 895 -29.09 43.23 7.66
N ASN A 896 -28.42 42.09 7.86
CA ASN A 896 -28.94 40.92 8.58
C ASN A 896 -27.87 40.36 9.52
N LYS A 897 -27.33 41.26 10.35
CA LYS A 897 -26.32 40.93 11.35
C LYS A 897 -27.01 40.43 12.61
N ALA A 898 -26.65 39.24 13.08
CA ALA A 898 -27.18 38.69 14.32
C ALA A 898 -26.73 39.51 15.55
N SER A 899 -25.54 40.11 15.47
CA SER A 899 -24.99 41.10 16.41
C SER A 899 -23.83 41.86 15.75
N GLY A 900 -23.29 42.87 16.43
CA GLY A 900 -22.26 43.76 15.88
C GLY A 900 -22.85 44.85 14.97
N THR A 901 -21.99 45.79 14.56
CA THR A 901 -22.36 46.94 13.73
C THR A 901 -21.73 46.87 12.33
N LEU A 902 -22.31 47.60 11.39
CA LEU A 902 -21.74 47.86 10.07
C LEU A 902 -21.25 49.31 10.01
N GLN A 903 -19.95 49.53 10.07
CA GLN A 903 -19.37 50.87 10.03
C GLN A 903 -19.07 51.28 8.60
N ASN A 904 -19.66 52.39 8.14
CA ASN A 904 -19.24 53.01 6.90
C ASN A 904 -17.96 53.83 7.14
N ASN A 905 -16.89 53.51 6.39
CA ASN A 905 -15.65 54.28 6.34
C ASN A 905 -15.42 54.93 4.96
N ALA A 906 -16.29 54.67 3.98
CA ALA A 906 -16.28 55.34 2.69
C ALA A 906 -16.80 56.79 2.81
N SER A 907 -16.63 57.62 1.77
CA SER A 907 -17.20 58.99 1.78
C SER A 907 -18.73 58.96 1.83
N ASN A 908 -19.34 58.08 1.04
CA ASN A 908 -20.73 57.70 1.16
C ASN A 908 -20.88 56.20 0.87
N MET A 909 -21.81 55.54 1.55
CA MET A 909 -22.39 54.29 1.11
C MET A 909 -23.63 54.65 0.27
N VAL A 910 -23.59 54.39 -1.03
CA VAL A 910 -24.67 54.77 -1.97
C VAL A 910 -25.55 53.56 -2.25
N ILE A 911 -26.87 53.75 -2.16
CA ILE A 911 -27.89 52.75 -2.45
C ILE A 911 -28.67 53.20 -3.67
N GLU A 912 -28.67 52.39 -4.73
CA GLU A 912 -29.39 52.71 -5.98
C GLU A 912 -30.85 52.24 -5.98
N ASN A 913 -31.17 51.09 -5.38
CA ASN A 913 -32.51 50.49 -5.43
C ASN A 913 -33.16 50.24 -4.06
N ASP A 914 -32.64 49.35 -3.22
CA ASP A 914 -33.24 49.09 -1.90
C ASP A 914 -32.20 48.76 -0.84
N MET A 915 -32.43 49.29 0.37
CA MET A 915 -31.77 48.81 1.58
C MET A 915 -32.81 48.21 2.53
N THR A 916 -32.73 46.90 2.73
CA THR A 916 -33.59 46.16 3.65
C THR A 916 -32.92 46.00 5.01
N PHE A 917 -33.59 46.48 6.05
CA PHE A 917 -33.16 46.39 7.45
C PHE A 917 -33.81 45.16 8.12
N THR A 918 -33.02 44.12 8.36
CA THR A 918 -33.50 42.89 9.03
C THR A 918 -33.02 42.83 10.48
N ASN A 919 -31.72 43.01 10.70
CA ASN A 919 -31.09 43.05 12.02
C ASN A 919 -29.69 43.69 11.92
N GLY A 920 -29.29 44.51 12.88
CA GLY A 920 -27.98 45.16 12.93
C GLY A 920 -28.04 46.67 12.64
N ILE A 921 -27.16 47.40 13.34
CA ILE A 921 -27.04 48.87 13.25
C ILE A 921 -25.94 49.25 12.26
N VAL A 922 -26.24 50.19 11.39
CA VAL A 922 -25.29 50.83 10.47
C VAL A 922 -24.79 52.12 11.10
N LEU A 923 -23.49 52.36 11.13
CA LEU A 923 -22.89 53.56 11.72
C LEU A 923 -22.42 54.50 10.61
N THR A 924 -22.89 55.74 10.65
CA THR A 924 -22.48 56.83 9.74
C THR A 924 -21.95 58.02 10.54
N THR A 925 -21.30 58.98 9.87
CA THR A 925 -20.76 60.19 10.49
C THR A 925 -21.00 61.40 9.60
N ALA A 926 -20.75 62.62 10.12
CA ALA A 926 -20.82 63.86 9.34
C ALA A 926 -19.85 63.93 8.14
N THR A 927 -18.95 62.96 7.97
CA THR A 927 -18.04 62.84 6.82
C THR A 927 -18.18 61.51 6.07
N SER A 928 -19.12 60.65 6.47
CA SER A 928 -19.35 59.32 5.92
C SER A 928 -20.84 58.99 5.98
N TYR A 929 -21.58 59.34 4.93
CA TYR A 929 -23.05 59.25 4.92
C TYR A 929 -23.56 57.92 4.35
N LEU A 930 -24.79 57.55 4.68
CA LEU A 930 -25.59 56.64 3.87
C LEU A 930 -26.44 57.48 2.91
N LEU A 931 -26.32 57.26 1.60
CA LEU A 931 -27.01 58.02 0.56
C LEU A 931 -27.95 57.12 -0.22
N PHE A 932 -29.22 57.52 -0.30
CA PHE A 932 -30.22 56.90 -1.17
C PHE A 932 -30.41 57.73 -2.43
N GLU A 933 -30.18 57.12 -3.59
CA GLU A 933 -30.47 57.72 -4.90
C GLU A 933 -31.98 57.96 -5.11
N PRO A 934 -32.42 58.71 -6.14
CA PRO A 934 -33.82 59.12 -6.28
C PRO A 934 -34.86 57.99 -6.21
N ALA A 935 -34.58 56.85 -6.86
CA ALA A 935 -35.45 55.69 -6.86
C ALA A 935 -35.30 54.79 -5.63
N ALA A 936 -34.23 54.95 -4.86
CA ALA A 936 -33.86 54.03 -3.80
C ALA A 936 -34.81 54.08 -2.59
N THR A 937 -35.09 52.92 -2.00
CA THR A 937 -35.96 52.74 -0.83
C THR A 937 -35.20 52.23 0.39
N ALA A 938 -35.72 52.56 1.58
CA ALA A 938 -35.31 51.97 2.85
C ALA A 938 -36.50 51.19 3.41
N THR A 939 -36.35 49.89 3.62
CA THR A 939 -37.45 49.01 4.03
C THR A 939 -37.18 48.34 5.37
N ASN A 940 -38.23 48.19 6.18
CA ASN A 940 -38.22 47.50 7.48
C ASN A 940 -37.31 48.09 8.58
N ALA A 941 -36.89 49.36 8.50
CA ALA A 941 -36.10 49.96 9.58
C ALA A 941 -36.87 50.04 10.91
N PHE A 942 -36.20 49.70 12.01
CA PHE A 942 -36.76 49.61 13.36
C PHE A 942 -35.67 49.66 14.44
N THR A 943 -36.06 49.54 15.72
CA THR A 943 -35.16 49.67 16.88
C THR A 943 -33.90 48.79 16.84
N PHE A 944 -33.94 47.61 16.23
CA PHE A 944 -32.76 46.72 16.15
C PHE A 944 -32.07 46.73 14.79
N SER A 945 -32.61 47.47 13.81
CA SER A 945 -31.99 47.61 12.50
C SER A 945 -32.32 48.96 11.88
N HIS A 946 -31.36 49.88 11.97
CA HIS A 946 -31.43 51.26 11.50
C HIS A 946 -30.01 51.82 11.37
N VAL A 947 -29.92 53.10 11.02
CA VAL A 947 -28.67 53.84 10.88
C VAL A 947 -28.50 54.75 12.09
N ASP A 948 -27.43 54.57 12.86
CA ASP A 948 -27.00 55.55 13.86
C ASP A 948 -26.13 56.60 13.16
N GLY A 949 -26.68 57.81 13.04
CA GLY A 949 -26.04 58.94 12.36
C GLY A 949 -26.78 59.46 11.12
N PRO A 950 -26.13 60.34 10.33
CA PRO A 950 -26.78 61.07 9.25
C PRO A 950 -27.05 60.20 8.01
N VAL A 951 -28.20 60.44 7.38
CA VAL A 951 -28.67 59.77 6.15
C VAL A 951 -29.08 60.82 5.11
N ILE A 952 -28.65 60.65 3.87
CA ILE A 952 -28.98 61.49 2.72
C ILE A 952 -30.04 60.80 1.85
N LYS A 953 -31.03 61.55 1.39
CA LYS A 953 -31.94 61.14 0.31
C LYS A 953 -31.89 62.18 -0.81
N GLU A 954 -31.56 61.74 -2.02
CA GLU A 954 -31.80 62.52 -3.24
C GLU A 954 -33.28 62.38 -3.64
N THR A 955 -33.94 63.49 -3.93
CA THR A 955 -35.36 63.51 -4.26
C THR A 955 -35.58 63.43 -5.77
N ASN A 956 -36.70 62.85 -6.21
CA ASN A 956 -37.01 62.67 -7.64
C ASN A 956 -37.35 63.96 -8.39
N LEU A 957 -36.51 64.39 -9.34
CA LEU A 957 -36.80 65.55 -10.18
C LEU A 957 -38.17 65.43 -10.88
N GLY A 958 -39.06 66.39 -10.62
CA GLY A 958 -40.36 66.50 -11.29
C GLY A 958 -41.47 65.57 -10.76
N SER A 959 -41.22 64.78 -9.71
CA SER A 959 -42.25 63.91 -9.09
C SER A 959 -42.24 63.96 -7.55
N LEU A 960 -43.38 63.60 -6.96
CA LEU A 960 -43.52 63.46 -5.51
C LEU A 960 -42.51 62.45 -4.98
N THR A 961 -41.69 62.84 -4.01
CA THR A 961 -40.87 61.93 -3.21
C THR A 961 -41.46 61.82 -1.81
N THR A 962 -41.71 60.58 -1.40
CA THR A 962 -41.97 60.20 -0.01
C THR A 962 -40.83 59.31 0.45
N PHE A 963 -40.18 59.66 1.55
CA PHE A 963 -39.09 58.85 2.10
C PHE A 963 -39.06 58.96 3.61
N THR A 964 -38.90 57.83 4.29
CA THR A 964 -38.68 57.75 5.74
C THR A 964 -37.22 57.43 5.95
N TYR A 965 -36.49 58.36 6.57
CA TYR A 965 -35.08 58.17 6.90
C TYR A 965 -34.95 57.13 8.01
N PRO A 966 -34.18 56.05 7.79
CA PRO A 966 -33.98 55.00 8.77
C PRO A 966 -32.95 55.41 9.84
N THR A 967 -32.99 56.66 10.33
CA THR A 967 -32.00 57.22 11.26
C THR A 967 -32.34 56.93 12.73
N GLY A 968 -31.32 56.94 13.57
CA GLY A 968 -31.31 56.71 15.00
C GLY A 968 -30.01 57.23 15.62
N ASP A 969 -29.87 57.02 16.93
CA ASP A 969 -28.71 57.43 17.71
C ASP A 969 -28.62 56.58 18.98
N ASN A 970 -27.41 56.09 19.28
CA ASN A 970 -27.11 55.21 20.41
C ASN A 970 -28.07 53.99 20.51
N GLY A 971 -28.40 53.38 19.36
CA GLY A 971 -29.32 52.25 19.25
C GLY A 971 -30.80 52.59 19.46
N VAL A 972 -31.15 53.88 19.55
CA VAL A 972 -32.54 54.35 19.58
C VAL A 972 -32.97 54.74 18.17
N TYR A 973 -33.97 54.03 17.65
CA TYR A 973 -34.55 54.35 16.36
C TYR A 973 -35.47 55.58 16.44
N GLY A 974 -35.14 56.61 15.67
CA GLY A 974 -35.86 57.87 15.60
C GLY A 974 -36.04 58.29 14.15
N ALA A 975 -36.96 57.65 13.42
CA ALA A 975 -37.20 58.01 12.03
C ALA A 975 -37.84 59.39 11.86
N ILE A 976 -37.45 60.06 10.79
CA ILE A 976 -38.09 61.26 10.25
C ILE A 976 -38.47 60.99 8.80
N GLY A 977 -39.63 61.45 8.36
CA GLY A 977 -40.13 61.27 6.99
C GLY A 977 -40.34 62.60 6.28
N ILE A 978 -40.15 62.61 4.97
CA ILE A 978 -40.46 63.74 4.09
C ILE A 978 -41.52 63.37 3.04
N GLU A 979 -42.37 64.34 2.70
CA GLU A 979 -43.26 64.32 1.52
C GLU A 979 -43.12 65.65 0.78
N THR A 980 -42.43 65.65 -0.37
CA THR A 980 -42.16 66.87 -1.17
C THR A 980 -43.43 67.39 -1.85
N ARG A 981 -43.62 68.70 -2.02
CA ARG A 981 -44.77 69.21 -2.80
C ARG A 981 -44.53 69.23 -4.32
N PHE A 982 -43.36 69.75 -4.71
CA PHE A 982 -42.85 69.84 -6.09
C PHE A 982 -41.34 69.71 -5.98
N ASN A 983 -40.75 68.85 -6.80
CA ASN A 983 -39.41 68.35 -6.51
C ASN A 983 -38.39 68.82 -7.56
N LEU A 984 -37.33 69.46 -7.09
CA LEU A 984 -36.27 70.04 -7.92
C LEU A 984 -35.03 69.14 -8.03
N GLY A 985 -35.07 67.91 -7.48
CA GLY A 985 -33.91 67.02 -7.43
C GLY A 985 -32.87 67.46 -6.40
N VAL A 986 -33.32 67.74 -5.17
CA VAL A 986 -32.47 68.24 -4.08
C VAL A 986 -32.10 67.07 -3.15
N SER A 987 -30.92 67.14 -2.53
CA SER A 987 -30.54 66.18 -1.49
C SER A 987 -30.83 66.77 -0.11
N TYR A 988 -31.54 66.01 0.71
CA TYR A 988 -31.79 66.34 2.11
C TYR A 988 -31.00 65.38 3.00
N VAL A 989 -30.42 65.90 4.07
CA VAL A 989 -29.71 65.13 5.10
C VAL A 989 -30.53 65.16 6.38
N ALA A 990 -30.76 64.00 6.98
CA ALA A 990 -31.47 63.86 8.24
C ALA A 990 -30.63 63.11 9.27
N GLU A 991 -30.71 63.54 10.53
CA GLU A 991 -30.05 62.89 11.67
C GLU A 991 -30.94 62.99 12.92
N TYR A 992 -31.05 61.89 13.64
CA TYR A 992 -31.73 61.82 14.93
C TYR A 992 -30.75 61.96 16.09
N PHE A 993 -31.20 62.57 17.18
CA PHE A 993 -30.45 62.66 18.41
C PHE A 993 -31.30 62.17 19.57
N SER A 994 -30.81 61.17 20.29
CA SER A 994 -31.45 60.53 21.46
C SER A 994 -31.30 61.35 22.76
N THR A 995 -31.21 62.68 22.61
CA THR A 995 -31.10 63.66 23.69
C THR A 995 -31.97 64.87 23.34
N GLY A 996 -32.42 65.61 24.35
CA GLY A 996 -33.12 66.88 24.11
C GLY A 996 -32.21 67.95 23.49
N PHE A 997 -32.80 68.86 22.71
CA PHE A 997 -32.08 69.93 22.02
C PHE A 997 -31.42 70.97 22.97
N GLY A 998 -31.86 71.05 24.23
CA GLY A 998 -31.30 71.95 25.24
C GLY A 998 -31.90 73.37 25.29
N THR A 999 -32.80 73.71 24.36
CA THR A 999 -33.64 74.92 24.42
C THR A 999 -35.11 74.52 24.50
N TYR A 1000 -35.86 75.10 25.45
CA TYR A 1000 -37.26 74.70 25.73
C TYR A 1000 -38.23 75.89 25.77
N ASN A 1001 -37.84 77.03 25.18
CA ASN A 1001 -38.75 78.16 25.04
C ASN A 1001 -39.81 77.84 23.98
N VAL A 1002 -41.07 77.75 24.38
CA VAL A 1002 -42.20 77.39 23.49
C VAL A 1002 -43.15 78.57 23.29
N ASN A 1003 -43.79 78.62 22.13
CA ASN A 1003 -44.99 79.44 21.95
C ASN A 1003 -46.14 78.84 22.77
N GLY A 1004 -46.35 79.35 23.98
CA GLY A 1004 -47.37 78.86 24.91
C GLY A 1004 -48.83 78.94 24.42
N ALA A 1005 -49.09 79.58 23.26
CA ALA A 1005 -50.39 79.57 22.61
C ALA A 1005 -50.62 78.30 21.75
N GLU A 1006 -49.54 77.63 21.34
CA GLU A 1006 -49.56 76.50 20.40
C GLU A 1006 -49.09 75.20 21.05
N LEU A 1007 -48.08 75.28 21.92
CA LEU A 1007 -47.43 74.16 22.58
C LEU A 1007 -47.43 74.36 24.10
N GLY A 1008 -47.66 73.28 24.84
CA GLY A 1008 -47.43 73.21 26.28
C GLY A 1008 -45.97 72.85 26.59
N HIS A 1009 -45.43 71.86 25.88
CA HIS A 1009 -44.07 71.36 26.06
C HIS A 1009 -43.47 70.86 24.73
N VAL A 1010 -42.15 70.71 24.70
CA VAL A 1010 -41.39 70.00 23.67
C VAL A 1010 -40.51 68.94 24.31
N SER A 1011 -40.12 67.92 23.55
CA SER A 1011 -39.36 66.78 24.06
C SER A 1011 -38.01 67.23 24.64
N SER A 1012 -37.74 66.79 25.86
CA SER A 1012 -36.41 66.87 26.48
C SER A 1012 -35.56 65.63 26.21
N LEU A 1013 -36.10 64.67 25.45
CA LEU A 1013 -35.50 63.35 25.22
C LEU A 1013 -34.92 63.21 23.83
N GLU A 1014 -35.41 63.96 22.83
CA GLU A 1014 -35.01 63.77 21.45
C GLU A 1014 -35.25 64.99 20.55
N TYR A 1015 -34.50 65.07 19.45
CA TYR A 1015 -34.76 66.00 18.34
C TYR A 1015 -34.20 65.43 17.03
N TRP A 1016 -34.60 66.06 15.92
CA TRP A 1016 -34.16 65.73 14.56
C TRP A 1016 -33.58 66.95 13.89
N MET A 1017 -32.50 66.74 13.15
CA MET A 1017 -32.03 67.66 12.12
C MET A 1017 -32.51 67.14 10.77
N LEU A 1018 -32.98 68.03 9.91
CA LEU A 1018 -33.34 67.78 8.53
C LEU A 1018 -32.98 69.03 7.74
N ASP A 1019 -31.89 68.99 6.98
CA ASP A 1019 -31.37 70.14 6.23
C ASP A 1019 -31.24 69.84 4.73
N GLU A 1020 -31.36 70.87 3.90
CA GLU A 1020 -30.91 70.80 2.52
C GLU A 1020 -29.38 70.72 2.48
N LEU A 1021 -28.83 69.68 1.85
CA LEU A 1021 -27.38 69.49 1.75
C LEU A 1021 -26.70 70.66 1.02
N VAL A 1022 -27.38 71.21 0.01
CA VAL A 1022 -27.02 72.46 -0.68
C VAL A 1022 -28.20 73.42 -0.57
N GLY A 1023 -28.18 74.26 0.46
CA GLY A 1023 -29.29 75.14 0.80
C GLY A 1023 -29.64 76.19 -0.26
N GLY A 1024 -30.88 76.70 -0.18
CA GLY A 1024 -31.39 77.80 -1.00
C GLY A 1024 -32.44 77.38 -2.02
N SER A 1025 -32.98 76.16 -1.90
CA SER A 1025 -34.16 75.77 -2.65
C SER A 1025 -35.40 76.53 -2.16
N VAL A 1026 -36.41 76.68 -3.03
CA VAL A 1026 -37.74 77.21 -2.67
C VAL A 1026 -38.74 76.07 -2.45
N GLU A 1027 -38.24 74.87 -2.14
CA GLU A 1027 -39.05 73.68 -1.98
C GLU A 1027 -39.76 73.67 -0.62
N ASN A 1028 -40.98 73.15 -0.63
CA ASN A 1028 -41.76 72.93 0.57
C ASN A 1028 -42.04 71.44 0.69
N LEU A 1029 -41.89 70.90 1.90
CA LEU A 1029 -42.20 69.50 2.18
C LEU A 1029 -42.97 69.37 3.50
N LYS A 1030 -43.66 68.25 3.70
CA LYS A 1030 -44.15 67.87 5.03
C LYS A 1030 -43.09 67.04 5.73
N VAL A 1031 -42.97 67.25 7.04
CA VAL A 1031 -42.13 66.46 7.93
C VAL A 1031 -43.02 65.52 8.74
N THR A 1032 -42.64 64.25 8.83
CA THR A 1032 -43.30 63.26 9.68
C THR A 1032 -42.32 62.77 10.74
N LEU A 1033 -42.60 63.03 12.01
CA LEU A 1033 -41.78 62.52 13.11
C LEU A 1033 -42.37 61.20 13.62
N HIS A 1034 -41.50 60.23 13.86
CA HIS A 1034 -41.85 58.95 14.46
C HIS A 1034 -41.50 58.96 15.95
N TRP A 1035 -42.36 58.36 16.77
CA TRP A 1035 -42.08 58.16 18.20
C TRP A 1035 -42.08 56.67 18.55
N GLY A 1036 -41.36 56.34 19.61
CA GLY A 1036 -41.30 55.01 20.21
C GLY A 1036 -41.68 55.06 21.70
N ALA A 1037 -41.46 53.95 22.40
CA ALA A 1037 -41.72 53.87 23.83
C ALA A 1037 -40.79 54.81 24.64
N HIS A 1038 -39.59 55.08 24.10
CA HIS A 1038 -38.61 55.99 24.67
C HIS A 1038 -39.06 57.47 24.65
N SER A 1039 -39.96 57.83 23.74
CA SER A 1039 -40.48 59.20 23.58
C SER A 1039 -41.46 59.63 24.69
N LEU A 1040 -41.90 58.70 25.55
CA LEU A 1040 -42.81 58.94 26.69
C LEU A 1040 -44.11 59.69 26.32
N ILE A 1041 -44.70 59.37 25.16
CA ILE A 1041 -45.96 59.99 24.71
C ILE A 1041 -47.12 59.59 25.63
N SER A 1042 -47.76 60.58 26.26
CA SER A 1042 -48.90 60.37 27.16
C SER A 1042 -50.26 60.42 26.46
N SER A 1043 -50.38 61.21 25.39
CA SER A 1043 -51.62 61.36 24.63
C SER A 1043 -51.31 61.62 23.14
N PRO A 1044 -51.41 60.60 22.26
CA PRO A 1044 -51.06 60.75 20.84
C PRO A 1044 -51.83 61.86 20.12
N SER A 1045 -53.08 62.14 20.51
CA SER A 1045 -53.90 63.22 19.93
C SER A 1045 -53.42 64.64 20.28
N ALA A 1046 -52.60 64.78 21.32
CA ALA A 1046 -52.02 66.05 21.74
C ALA A 1046 -50.67 66.34 21.06
N VAL A 1047 -50.04 65.34 20.44
CA VAL A 1047 -48.71 65.45 19.85
C VAL A 1047 -48.73 66.37 18.61
N ARG A 1048 -47.66 67.15 18.42
CA ARG A 1048 -47.41 68.04 17.29
C ARG A 1048 -45.96 67.86 16.81
N VAL A 1049 -45.72 68.15 15.54
CA VAL A 1049 -44.36 68.46 15.06
C VAL A 1049 -44.03 69.87 15.57
N ALA A 1050 -43.02 69.98 16.43
CA ALA A 1050 -42.50 71.25 16.90
C ALA A 1050 -41.26 71.62 16.09
N HIS A 1051 -41.17 72.87 15.67
CA HIS A 1051 -40.05 73.40 14.87
C HIS A 1051 -39.52 74.67 15.51
N PHE A 1052 -38.19 74.80 15.58
CA PHE A 1052 -37.54 75.94 16.24
C PHE A 1052 -37.17 77.03 15.24
N TYR A 1053 -37.82 78.18 15.36
CA TYR A 1053 -37.61 79.32 14.47
C TYR A 1053 -36.62 80.32 15.05
N THR A 1054 -35.66 80.77 14.23
CA THR A 1054 -34.80 81.92 14.55
C THR A 1054 -35.21 83.21 13.81
N GLU A 1055 -36.03 83.08 12.76
CA GLU A 1055 -36.69 84.16 12.01
C GLU A 1055 -38.11 83.70 11.61
N ALA A 1056 -38.93 84.56 10.97
CA ALA A 1056 -40.38 84.38 10.74
C ALA A 1056 -40.85 82.92 10.49
N PRO A 1057 -42.00 82.48 11.06
CA PRO A 1057 -43.14 83.30 11.49
C PRO A 1057 -43.01 83.91 12.90
N SER A 1058 -42.00 83.52 13.67
CA SER A 1058 -41.70 84.12 14.98
C SER A 1058 -40.71 85.29 14.92
N LEU A 1059 -40.82 86.23 15.87
CA LEU A 1059 -39.85 87.30 16.11
C LEU A 1059 -38.89 86.99 17.27
N VAL A 1060 -39.01 85.80 17.88
CA VAL A 1060 -38.26 85.35 19.06
C VAL A 1060 -37.84 83.89 18.82
N ASN A 1061 -36.65 83.52 19.28
CA ASN A 1061 -36.16 82.14 19.21
C ASN A 1061 -37.00 81.22 20.11
N GLN A 1062 -37.94 80.49 19.52
CA GLN A 1062 -38.87 79.62 20.24
C GLN A 1062 -39.36 78.45 19.36
N TRP A 1063 -39.87 77.41 20.02
CA TRP A 1063 -40.55 76.29 19.38
C TRP A 1063 -42.01 76.63 19.06
N GLU A 1064 -42.43 76.32 17.85
CA GLU A 1064 -43.79 76.56 17.33
C GLU A 1064 -44.36 75.27 16.74
N ALA A 1065 -45.69 75.14 16.71
CA ALA A 1065 -46.34 73.94 16.19
C ALA A 1065 -46.55 74.03 14.68
N GLU A 1066 -46.05 73.04 13.93
CA GLU A 1066 -46.22 72.98 12.47
C GLU A 1066 -47.57 72.38 12.08
N GLY A 1067 -48.64 73.15 12.30
CA GLY A 1067 -50.00 72.84 11.89
C GLY A 1067 -51.01 72.75 13.04
N ALA A 1068 -52.23 73.23 12.79
CA ALA A 1068 -53.27 73.36 13.83
C ALA A 1068 -54.05 72.05 14.10
N SER A 1069 -54.08 71.10 13.15
CA SER A 1069 -54.78 69.80 13.28
C SER A 1069 -53.79 68.68 12.96
N PRO A 1070 -53.34 67.89 13.96
CA PRO A 1070 -52.32 66.88 13.72
C PRO A 1070 -52.88 65.75 12.86
N VAL A 1071 -52.17 65.37 11.80
CA VAL A 1071 -52.34 64.05 11.20
C VAL A 1071 -51.42 63.11 11.96
N PHE A 1072 -51.99 62.30 12.85
CA PHE A 1072 -51.23 61.32 13.64
C PHE A 1072 -51.79 59.91 13.46
N THR A 1073 -50.93 58.92 13.62
CA THR A 1073 -51.30 57.50 13.68
C THR A 1073 -50.54 56.81 14.81
N GLY A 1074 -51.12 55.78 15.43
CA GLY A 1074 -50.42 54.96 16.43
C GLY A 1074 -50.99 55.05 17.86
N THR A 1075 -50.15 54.64 18.81
CA THR A 1075 -50.46 54.49 20.24
C THR A 1075 -49.45 55.27 21.09
N ILE A 1076 -49.59 55.25 22.42
CA ILE A 1076 -48.59 55.84 23.33
C ILE A 1076 -47.19 55.21 23.20
N LEU A 1077 -47.09 53.96 22.71
CA LEU A 1077 -45.82 53.24 22.62
C LEU A 1077 -45.13 53.40 21.27
N SER A 1078 -45.86 53.79 20.22
CA SER A 1078 -45.28 54.05 18.90
C SER A 1078 -46.31 54.67 17.96
N GLY A 1079 -45.86 55.57 17.09
CA GLY A 1079 -46.69 56.19 16.07
C GLY A 1079 -45.97 57.30 15.30
N THR A 1080 -46.75 58.07 14.54
CA THR A 1080 -46.25 59.17 13.71
C THR A 1080 -47.11 60.41 13.83
N VAL A 1081 -46.50 61.59 13.69
CA VAL A 1081 -47.17 62.89 13.55
C VAL A 1081 -46.60 63.63 12.35
N THR A 1082 -47.48 64.13 11.48
CA THR A 1082 -47.10 64.84 10.25
C THR A 1082 -47.44 66.32 10.35
N SER A 1083 -46.51 67.17 9.91
CA SER A 1083 -46.66 68.61 9.84
C SER A 1083 -47.52 69.07 8.65
N ASP A 1084 -47.91 70.35 8.64
CA ASP A 1084 -48.22 71.05 7.40
C ASP A 1084 -46.94 71.26 6.54
N TYR A 1085 -47.05 71.88 5.37
CA TYR A 1085 -45.88 72.16 4.53
C TYR A 1085 -44.95 73.19 5.20
N VAL A 1086 -43.72 72.77 5.53
CA VAL A 1086 -42.68 73.62 6.07
C VAL A 1086 -41.86 74.26 4.94
N THR A 1087 -41.23 75.41 5.24
CA THR A 1087 -40.38 76.19 4.31
C THR A 1087 -39.01 76.54 4.90
N SER A 1088 -38.78 76.14 6.15
CA SER A 1088 -37.50 76.21 6.83
C SER A 1088 -37.28 74.87 7.54
N PHE A 1089 -36.03 74.65 7.91
CA PHE A 1089 -35.46 73.34 8.16
C PHE A 1089 -34.58 73.43 9.40
N SER A 1090 -34.71 72.39 10.23
CA SER A 1090 -34.00 72.16 11.49
C SER A 1090 -34.05 73.26 12.56
N PRO A 1091 -34.05 72.86 13.84
CA PRO A 1091 -34.32 71.53 14.37
C PRO A 1091 -35.83 71.26 14.49
N PHE A 1092 -36.22 69.98 14.39
CA PHE A 1092 -37.57 69.51 14.68
C PHE A 1092 -37.58 68.65 15.95
N THR A 1093 -38.69 68.64 16.70
CA THR A 1093 -38.89 67.74 17.84
C THR A 1093 -40.37 67.41 18.03
N LEU A 1094 -40.67 66.47 18.92
CA LEU A 1094 -42.04 66.20 19.36
C LEU A 1094 -42.46 67.27 20.36
N GLY A 1095 -43.64 67.87 20.15
CA GLY A 1095 -44.28 68.74 21.12
C GLY A 1095 -45.69 68.27 21.47
N ASP A 1096 -46.29 68.83 22.52
CA ASP A 1096 -47.68 68.56 22.87
C ASP A 1096 -48.45 69.83 23.25
N THR A 1097 -49.78 69.74 23.27
CA THR A 1097 -50.69 70.83 23.67
C THR A 1097 -51.17 70.71 25.12
N LEU A 1098 -50.55 69.86 25.96
CA LEU A 1098 -50.97 69.61 27.34
C LEU A 1098 -50.30 70.62 28.28
N ASN A 1099 -51.12 71.31 29.08
CA ASN A 1099 -50.65 72.28 30.07
C ASN A 1099 -50.54 71.61 31.46
N LEU A 1100 -49.61 70.65 31.60
CA LEU A 1100 -49.33 69.95 32.84
C LEU A 1100 -48.15 70.61 33.57
N ILE A 1101 -48.40 71.23 34.73
CA ILE A 1101 -47.32 71.63 35.64
C ILE A 1101 -46.95 70.39 36.47
N LEU A 1102 -46.07 69.56 35.95
CA LEU A 1102 -45.30 68.60 36.74
C LEU A 1102 -43.93 69.22 36.98
N LEU A 1103 -43.56 69.46 38.23
CA LEU A 1103 -42.14 69.57 38.58
C LEU A 1103 -41.68 68.13 38.80
N PRO A 1104 -40.86 67.57 37.90
CA PRO A 1104 -40.42 66.19 38.03
C PRO A 1104 -39.59 66.05 39.30
N LEU A 1105 -39.83 64.98 40.03
CA LEU A 1105 -38.86 64.48 40.98
C LEU A 1105 -37.60 64.10 40.17
N GLU A 1106 -36.51 64.84 40.34
CA GLU A 1106 -35.35 64.81 39.44
C GLU A 1106 -34.12 64.22 40.13
N MET A 1107 -33.55 63.18 39.52
CA MET A 1107 -32.27 62.60 39.93
C MET A 1107 -31.14 63.52 39.45
N LEU A 1108 -30.50 64.24 40.38
CA LEU A 1108 -29.39 65.14 40.04
C LEU A 1108 -28.10 64.37 39.76
N ARG A 1109 -27.84 63.31 40.54
CA ARG A 1109 -26.61 62.53 40.44
C ARG A 1109 -26.80 61.11 40.94
N PHE A 1110 -26.18 60.15 40.25
CA PHE A 1110 -25.92 58.83 40.79
C PHE A 1110 -24.49 58.42 40.42
N GLU A 1111 -23.69 58.03 41.41
CA GLU A 1111 -22.33 57.54 41.24
C GLU A 1111 -22.12 56.20 41.93
N ALA A 1112 -21.41 55.31 41.25
CA ALA A 1112 -20.94 54.05 41.79
C ALA A 1112 -19.41 54.05 41.72
N THR A 1113 -18.76 53.86 42.86
CA THR A 1113 -17.29 53.82 42.98
C THR A 1113 -16.85 52.52 43.63
N LYS A 1114 -15.91 51.85 43.00
CA LYS A 1114 -15.27 50.67 43.60
C LYS A 1114 -14.34 51.09 44.73
N VAL A 1115 -14.59 50.59 45.94
CA VAL A 1115 -13.71 50.78 47.12
C VAL A 1115 -13.34 49.39 47.64
N ASP A 1116 -12.09 48.99 47.43
CA ASP A 1116 -11.58 47.64 47.68
C ASP A 1116 -12.45 46.55 47.01
N ARG A 1117 -13.16 45.76 47.83
CA ARG A 1117 -14.04 44.66 47.41
C ARG A 1117 -15.54 45.01 47.47
N THR A 1118 -15.86 46.29 47.69
CA THR A 1118 -17.24 46.78 47.85
C THR A 1118 -17.59 47.84 46.81
N GLY A 1119 -18.88 47.95 46.47
CA GLY A 1119 -19.41 49.02 45.64
C GLY A 1119 -19.97 50.15 46.51
N LEU A 1120 -19.34 51.32 46.50
CA LEU A 1120 -19.88 52.52 47.14
C LEU A 1120 -20.85 53.23 46.18
N LEU A 1121 -22.08 53.44 46.61
CA LEU A 1121 -23.19 53.95 45.81
C LEU A 1121 -23.71 55.24 46.45
N GLU A 1122 -23.66 56.35 45.71
CA GLU A 1122 -24.02 57.69 46.20
C GLU A 1122 -24.97 58.36 45.22
N TRP A 1123 -26.11 58.89 45.69
CA TRP A 1123 -27.06 59.61 44.84
C TRP A 1123 -27.57 60.89 45.50
N GLU A 1124 -27.90 61.85 44.64
CA GLU A 1124 -28.41 63.17 44.98
C GLU A 1124 -29.69 63.43 44.19
N VAL A 1125 -30.74 63.88 44.88
CA VAL A 1125 -32.09 64.07 44.31
C VAL A 1125 -32.59 65.47 44.63
N ALA A 1126 -33.27 66.10 43.67
CA ALA A 1126 -33.91 67.39 43.83
C ALA A 1126 -35.40 67.25 44.09
N ASN A 1127 -35.97 68.21 44.83
CA ASN A 1127 -37.41 68.35 45.07
C ASN A 1127 -38.07 67.14 45.78
N GLU A 1128 -37.33 66.48 46.66
CA GLU A 1128 -37.81 65.35 47.46
C GLU A 1128 -38.99 65.73 48.38
N GLN A 1129 -40.00 64.87 48.44
CA GLN A 1129 -41.15 64.96 49.33
C GLN A 1129 -41.27 63.75 50.26
N THR A 1130 -41.91 63.95 51.40
CA THR A 1130 -42.18 62.90 52.39
C THR A 1130 -43.07 61.83 51.74
N GLY A 1131 -42.58 60.60 51.65
CA GLY A 1131 -43.25 59.49 50.99
C GLY A 1131 -42.63 59.06 49.65
N ASP A 1132 -41.66 59.81 49.10
CA ASP A 1132 -40.85 59.35 47.98
C ASP A 1132 -39.98 58.15 48.41
N ARG A 1133 -39.72 57.22 47.49
CA ARG A 1133 -38.96 55.99 47.75
C ARG A 1133 -37.87 55.76 46.70
N TYR A 1134 -36.68 55.40 47.18
CA TYR A 1134 -35.51 55.10 46.34
C TYR A 1134 -35.04 53.69 46.64
N CYS A 1135 -35.21 52.78 45.68
CA CYS A 1135 -34.75 51.41 45.77
C CYS A 1135 -33.48 51.24 44.93
N LEU A 1136 -32.38 50.92 45.58
CA LEU A 1136 -31.11 50.61 44.95
C LEU A 1136 -31.16 49.18 44.41
N GLU A 1137 -30.82 49.01 43.14
CA GLU A 1137 -30.86 47.73 42.46
C GLU A 1137 -29.50 47.38 41.84
N ARG A 1138 -29.21 46.08 41.76
CA ARG A 1138 -27.98 45.51 41.20
C ARG A 1138 -28.30 44.38 40.22
N SER A 1139 -27.53 44.26 39.14
CA SER A 1139 -27.62 43.17 38.18
C SER A 1139 -26.24 42.67 37.76
N ALA A 1140 -26.12 41.40 37.38
CA ALA A 1140 -24.91 40.83 36.77
C ALA A 1140 -24.89 40.95 35.23
N ASP A 1141 -26.04 41.14 34.59
CA ASP A 1141 -26.23 41.10 33.13
C ASP A 1141 -26.92 42.35 32.56
N ALA A 1142 -27.21 43.34 33.42
CA ALA A 1142 -27.95 44.56 33.12
C ALA A 1142 -29.40 44.33 32.66
N GLN A 1143 -29.95 43.12 32.83
CA GLN A 1143 -31.33 42.76 32.51
C GLN A 1143 -32.10 42.41 33.78
N ASP A 1144 -31.59 41.46 34.57
CA ASP A 1144 -32.22 40.98 35.79
C ASP A 1144 -31.66 41.73 37.01
N PHE A 1145 -32.41 42.69 37.51
CA PHE A 1145 -32.03 43.52 38.66
C PHE A 1145 -32.66 43.00 39.96
N GLU A 1146 -31.83 42.77 40.99
CA GLU A 1146 -32.26 42.52 42.36
C GLU A 1146 -32.18 43.80 43.21
N THR A 1147 -33.14 43.99 44.12
CA THR A 1147 -33.15 45.12 45.04
C THR A 1147 -32.19 44.87 46.21
N LEU A 1148 -31.20 45.76 46.38
CA LEU A 1148 -30.26 45.73 47.50
C LEU A 1148 -30.85 46.36 48.77
N ALA A 1149 -31.45 47.56 48.63
CA ALA A 1149 -32.03 48.30 49.73
C ALA A 1149 -33.03 49.36 49.22
N CYS A 1150 -34.01 49.73 50.04
CA CYS A 1150 -34.91 50.84 49.76
C CYS A 1150 -34.88 51.88 50.88
N PHE A 1151 -34.97 53.15 50.50
CA PHE A 1151 -34.95 54.30 51.39
C PHE A 1151 -36.22 55.12 51.15
N GLU A 1152 -36.95 55.44 52.22
CA GLU A 1152 -38.12 56.32 52.16
C GLU A 1152 -37.76 57.71 52.68
N ALA A 1153 -38.16 58.72 51.92
CA ALA A 1153 -38.01 60.12 52.29
C ALA A 1153 -38.90 60.44 53.50
N THR A 1154 -38.30 60.88 54.60
CA THR A 1154 -38.99 61.18 55.86
C THR A 1154 -39.31 62.66 56.07
N SER A 1155 -38.84 63.53 55.15
CA SER A 1155 -39.04 64.98 55.19
C SER A 1155 -38.94 65.56 53.78
N ASN A 1156 -39.58 66.69 53.53
CA ASN A 1156 -39.45 67.40 52.25
C ASN A 1156 -38.11 68.15 52.18
N GLN A 1157 -37.33 67.93 51.12
CA GLN A 1157 -36.02 68.58 50.93
C GLN A 1157 -35.85 69.08 49.50
N ALA A 1158 -35.28 70.28 49.35
CA ALA A 1158 -34.95 70.82 48.03
C ALA A 1158 -33.85 69.99 47.34
N ILE A 1159 -32.90 69.48 48.11
CA ILE A 1159 -31.84 68.55 47.70
C ILE A 1159 -31.63 67.56 48.84
N ALA A 1160 -31.61 66.27 48.54
CA ALA A 1160 -31.25 65.21 49.50
C ALA A 1160 -30.10 64.35 48.95
N LEU A 1161 -29.20 63.94 49.84
CA LEU A 1161 -28.02 63.12 49.52
C LEU A 1161 -28.09 61.79 50.29
N TYR A 1162 -27.83 60.71 49.57
CA TYR A 1162 -27.86 59.35 50.09
C TYR A 1162 -26.58 58.59 49.75
N ARG A 1163 -26.26 57.59 50.59
CA ARG A 1163 -25.08 56.75 50.45
C ARG A 1163 -25.37 55.33 50.93
N HIS A 1164 -24.95 54.35 50.14
CA HIS A 1164 -25.04 52.92 50.47
C HIS A 1164 -23.79 52.16 50.02
N ILE A 1165 -23.50 51.02 50.66
CA ILE A 1165 -22.36 50.17 50.30
C ILE A 1165 -22.90 48.78 49.97
N ASP A 1166 -22.61 48.30 48.77
CA ASP A 1166 -22.73 46.89 48.41
C ASP A 1166 -21.51 46.12 48.92
N GLU A 1167 -21.70 45.36 50.00
CA GLU A 1167 -20.65 44.59 50.67
C GLU A 1167 -20.31 43.26 49.96
N SER A 1168 -21.11 42.83 48.98
CA SER A 1168 -20.92 41.53 48.31
C SER A 1168 -21.30 41.59 46.82
N PRO A 1169 -20.63 42.43 46.02
CA PRO A 1169 -20.83 42.48 44.57
C PRO A 1169 -20.53 41.13 43.92
N PHE A 1170 -21.24 40.83 42.82
CA PHE A 1170 -20.98 39.67 41.98
C PHE A 1170 -19.54 39.71 41.43
N VAL A 1171 -19.02 38.56 41.07
CA VAL A 1171 -17.76 38.48 40.31
C VAL A 1171 -18.05 38.84 38.85
N GLY A 1172 -17.23 39.72 38.27
CA GLY A 1172 -17.45 40.29 36.94
C GLY A 1172 -18.06 41.69 37.00
N TYR A 1173 -18.81 42.07 35.98
CA TYR A 1173 -19.51 43.35 35.95
C TYR A 1173 -20.72 43.34 36.88
N ASN A 1174 -20.86 44.40 37.67
CA ASN A 1174 -22.03 44.69 38.47
C ASN A 1174 -22.63 46.00 37.99
N TYR A 1175 -23.89 45.96 37.59
CA TYR A 1175 -24.64 47.10 37.09
C TYR A 1175 -25.57 47.59 38.20
N TYR A 1176 -25.42 48.84 38.60
CA TYR A 1176 -26.21 49.47 39.65
C TYR A 1176 -27.12 50.53 39.07
N ARG A 1177 -28.33 50.67 39.62
CA ARG A 1177 -29.25 51.78 39.33
C ARG A 1177 -30.12 52.10 40.54
N ILE A 1178 -30.75 53.26 40.54
CA ILE A 1178 -31.79 53.64 41.49
C ILE A 1178 -33.15 53.54 40.80
N HIS A 1179 -34.07 52.76 41.37
CA HIS A 1179 -35.49 52.79 41.07
C HIS A 1179 -36.17 53.79 42.01
N GLN A 1180 -36.61 54.90 41.46
CA GLN A 1180 -37.25 55.99 42.17
C GLN A 1180 -38.77 55.89 42.00
N VAL A 1181 -39.52 56.07 43.09
CA VAL A 1181 -40.98 56.11 43.09
C VAL A 1181 -41.40 57.36 43.87
N ASP A 1182 -42.12 58.28 43.23
CA ASP A 1182 -42.61 59.48 43.90
C ASP A 1182 -43.77 59.17 44.87
N TYR A 1183 -44.13 60.12 45.73
CA TYR A 1183 -45.22 59.99 46.71
C TYR A 1183 -46.60 59.77 46.07
N THR A 1184 -46.75 59.98 44.76
CA THR A 1184 -47.97 59.71 43.99
C THR A 1184 -47.98 58.31 43.36
N GLY A 1185 -46.84 57.61 43.38
CA GLY A 1185 -46.64 56.28 42.84
C GLY A 1185 -46.01 56.23 41.45
N ALA A 1186 -45.61 57.36 40.85
CA ALA A 1186 -44.93 57.38 39.55
C ALA A 1186 -43.47 56.95 39.71
N SER A 1187 -43.01 56.05 38.83
CA SER A 1187 -41.70 55.44 38.92
C SER A 1187 -40.76 55.83 37.78
N SER A 1188 -39.49 56.05 38.07
CA SER A 1188 -38.41 56.28 37.11
C SER A 1188 -37.12 55.58 37.56
N TYR A 1189 -36.14 55.46 36.68
CA TYR A 1189 -34.83 54.89 37.01
C TYR A 1189 -33.70 55.90 36.75
N SER A 1190 -32.63 55.82 37.53
CA SER A 1190 -31.38 56.53 37.20
C SER A 1190 -30.69 55.89 35.99
N ILE A 1191 -29.66 56.57 35.48
CA ILE A 1191 -28.65 55.91 34.64
C ILE A 1191 -28.06 54.69 35.37
N THR A 1192 -27.70 53.67 34.61
CA THR A 1192 -27.02 52.47 35.14
C THR A 1192 -25.52 52.71 35.19
N LYS A 1193 -24.88 52.43 36.33
CA LYS A 1193 -23.43 52.51 36.50
C LYS A 1193 -22.84 51.12 36.65
N ALA A 1194 -21.77 50.83 35.92
CA ALA A 1194 -21.09 49.53 35.97
C ALA A 1194 -19.80 49.60 36.80
N LEU A 1195 -19.60 48.62 37.68
CA LEU A 1195 -18.33 48.36 38.37
C LEU A 1195 -17.85 46.94 38.09
N GLU A 1196 -16.58 46.77 37.74
CA GLU A 1196 -15.99 45.44 37.53
C GLU A 1196 -15.25 44.95 38.78
N PHE A 1197 -15.67 43.79 39.29
CA PHE A 1197 -15.01 43.07 40.38
C PHE A 1197 -14.37 41.79 39.84
N LYS A 1198 -13.06 41.85 39.56
CA LYS A 1198 -12.29 40.72 39.04
C LYS A 1198 -12.14 39.60 40.06
N ASN A 1199 -12.19 38.36 39.55
CA ASN A 1199 -11.98 37.15 40.33
C ASN A 1199 -10.48 36.90 40.54
N ASP A 1200 -9.87 37.59 41.49
CA ASP A 1200 -8.52 37.23 41.92
C ASP A 1200 -8.62 35.98 42.83
N HIS A 1201 -8.74 34.82 42.16
CA HIS A 1201 -8.60 33.44 42.60
C HIS A 1201 -9.69 32.81 43.51
N ALA A 1202 -10.65 32.12 42.89
CA ALA A 1202 -11.50 31.11 43.54
C ALA A 1202 -10.98 29.68 43.24
N SER A 1203 -9.92 29.24 43.92
CA SER A 1203 -9.42 27.86 43.82
C SER A 1203 -9.48 27.18 45.19
N ILE A 1204 -10.16 26.03 45.28
CA ILE A 1204 -10.14 25.16 46.47
C ILE A 1204 -8.73 24.58 46.61
N LEU A 1205 -8.05 24.87 47.72
CA LEU A 1205 -6.73 24.30 48.00
C LEU A 1205 -6.89 23.00 48.78
N VAL A 1206 -6.19 21.96 48.33
CA VAL A 1206 -6.24 20.63 48.95
C VAL A 1206 -4.83 20.24 49.37
N TYR A 1207 -4.59 20.11 50.67
CA TYR A 1207 -3.27 19.76 51.19
C TYR A 1207 -3.29 18.99 52.51
N PRO A 1208 -2.23 18.23 52.81
CA PRO A 1208 -1.16 17.84 51.90
C PRO A 1208 -1.69 16.90 50.79
N ASN A 1209 -1.16 17.02 49.57
CA ASN A 1209 -1.37 16.05 48.49
C ASN A 1209 0.02 15.55 48.04
N PRO A 1210 0.41 14.29 48.31
CA PRO A 1210 -0.42 13.20 48.85
C PRO A 1210 -0.75 13.31 50.35
N ALA A 1211 -1.99 12.98 50.72
CA ALA A 1211 -2.46 12.92 52.10
C ALA A 1211 -2.38 11.51 52.69
N LYS A 1212 -2.16 11.40 54.01
CA LYS A 1212 -2.23 10.14 54.76
C LYS A 1212 -3.00 10.36 56.07
N GLY A 1213 -4.22 9.85 56.15
CA GLY A 1213 -5.07 9.90 57.34
C GLY A 1213 -5.79 11.24 57.61
N GLN A 1214 -5.31 12.35 57.05
CA GLN A 1214 -5.92 13.68 57.13
C GLN A 1214 -5.73 14.44 55.82
N LEU A 1215 -6.78 15.14 55.37
CA LEU A 1215 -6.81 15.99 54.18
C LEU A 1215 -7.45 17.32 54.58
N THR A 1216 -6.78 18.44 54.31
CA THR A 1216 -7.31 19.78 54.55
C THR A 1216 -7.84 20.35 53.24
N LEU A 1217 -9.07 20.86 53.29
CA LEU A 1217 -9.72 21.57 52.20
C LEU A 1217 -9.87 23.03 52.62
N GLU A 1218 -9.19 23.94 51.92
CA GLU A 1218 -9.33 25.37 52.16
C GLU A 1218 -10.24 25.95 51.08
N LEU A 1219 -11.42 26.42 51.51
CA LEU A 1219 -12.45 26.97 50.64
C LEU A 1219 -12.31 28.50 50.53
N PRO A 1220 -12.52 29.09 49.34
CA PRO A 1220 -12.61 30.55 49.20
C PRO A 1220 -13.79 31.11 50.01
N ILE A 1221 -13.61 32.29 50.61
CA ILE A 1221 -14.62 33.00 51.43
C ILE A 1221 -15.98 33.22 50.71
N LEU A 1222 -15.99 33.17 49.38
CA LEU A 1222 -17.20 33.32 48.55
C LEU A 1222 -18.06 32.04 48.45
N MET A 1223 -17.55 30.88 48.89
CA MET A 1223 -18.31 29.63 48.98
C MET A 1223 -18.98 29.50 50.35
N LYS A 1224 -20.04 30.27 50.59
CA LYS A 1224 -20.90 30.12 51.78
C LYS A 1224 -22.02 29.11 51.53
N GLY A 1225 -22.08 28.08 52.37
CA GLY A 1225 -23.10 27.05 52.29
C GLY A 1225 -22.73 25.78 53.05
N VAL A 1226 -23.64 24.80 53.00
CA VAL A 1226 -23.41 23.43 53.45
C VAL A 1226 -23.01 22.61 52.24
N TYR A 1227 -21.82 22.01 52.26
CA TYR A 1227 -21.28 21.28 51.12
C TYR A 1227 -21.09 19.81 51.43
N GLU A 1228 -21.44 18.95 50.48
CA GLU A 1228 -21.10 17.54 50.52
C GLU A 1228 -19.74 17.33 49.82
N VAL A 1229 -18.74 16.88 50.57
CA VAL A 1229 -17.41 16.55 50.06
C VAL A 1229 -17.29 15.03 49.93
N LYS A 1230 -16.96 14.56 48.72
CA LYS A 1230 -16.73 13.15 48.42
C LYS A 1230 -15.30 12.93 47.90
N VAL A 1231 -14.58 12.00 48.51
CA VAL A 1231 -13.32 11.47 47.96
C VAL A 1231 -13.68 10.17 47.26
N VAL A 1232 -13.38 10.07 45.97
CA VAL A 1232 -13.65 8.87 45.15
C VAL A 1232 -12.32 8.27 44.68
N ASP A 1233 -12.30 6.95 44.50
CA ASP A 1233 -11.20 6.31 43.78
C ASP A 1233 -11.35 6.50 42.25
N ALA A 1234 -10.33 6.07 41.49
CA ALA A 1234 -10.31 6.18 40.03
C ALA A 1234 -11.42 5.38 39.31
N LEU A 1235 -12.15 4.53 40.03
CA LEU A 1235 -13.31 3.79 39.52
C LEU A 1235 -14.64 4.44 39.94
N GLY A 1236 -14.60 5.63 40.55
CA GLY A 1236 -15.78 6.36 41.01
C GLY A 1236 -16.37 5.85 42.32
N ARG A 1237 -15.72 4.92 43.04
CA ARG A 1237 -16.21 4.42 44.32
C ARG A 1237 -15.91 5.45 45.41
N ILE A 1238 -16.95 5.84 46.16
CA ILE A 1238 -16.82 6.79 47.28
C ILE A 1238 -16.02 6.14 48.41
N LEU A 1239 -14.85 6.71 48.71
CA LEU A 1239 -13.97 6.31 49.80
C LEU A 1239 -14.32 7.06 51.10
N ILE A 1240 -14.66 8.35 50.98
CA ILE A 1240 -15.07 9.23 52.10
C ILE A 1240 -16.19 10.14 51.60
N ALA A 1241 -17.24 10.32 52.40
CA ALA A 1241 -18.26 11.35 52.20
C ALA A 1241 -18.47 12.09 53.52
N SER A 1242 -18.49 13.41 53.49
CA SER A 1242 -18.70 14.25 54.66
C SER A 1242 -19.44 15.52 54.29
N THR A 1243 -20.20 16.08 55.22
CA THR A 1243 -20.86 17.36 55.08
C THR A 1243 -20.08 18.39 55.89
N ILE A 1244 -19.67 19.48 55.25
CA ILE A 1244 -18.95 20.58 55.90
C ILE A 1244 -19.77 21.86 55.85
N GLU A 1245 -19.72 22.63 56.93
CA GLU A 1245 -20.41 23.93 57.08
C GLU A 1245 -19.38 25.04 57.37
N GLU A 1246 -19.77 26.30 57.15
CA GLU A 1246 -18.92 27.48 57.36
C GLU A 1246 -18.30 27.50 58.78
N GLY A 1247 -16.96 27.47 58.87
CA GLY A 1247 -16.21 27.61 60.12
C GLY A 1247 -15.70 26.32 60.78
N GLN A 1248 -15.72 25.17 60.08
CA GLN A 1248 -15.20 23.88 60.57
C GLN A 1248 -13.83 23.47 60.00
#